data_AF-A0A0C1G4U2-F1
#
_entry.id   AF-A0A0C1G4U2-F1
#
_cell.length_a   1.000
_cell.length_b   1.000
_cell.length_c   1.000
_cell.angle_alpha   90.00
_cell.angle_beta   90.00
_cell.angle_gamma   90.00
#
_symmetry.space_group_name_H-M   'P 1'
#
loop_
_entity.id
_entity.type
_entity.pdbx_description
1 polymer ?
#
loop_
_entity_poly.entity_id
_entity_poly.type
_entity_poly.pdbx_seq_one_letter_code
_entity_poly.pdbx_strand_id
1 'polypeptide(L)'
;MASLNVLAFVCLAYVAFLFFIAFWADRMATRGKSAAWMRSPLIYTLSLSIYCTAWTFYGAVGYAARSGLEFVTIYLGPSLVMICWWWGLRKLVRIGRSQRITSIADLLSSRYGKSNLLAAGVTILAVIGVTPYISLQLQSVTLSFAIFAEADPLRGYNETSIVFWVAAGLAVFAILFGTRNLNANERHHGVVTAVALEAIVKLAALLAVGVFVVWGIAGGVGETLARIDASRIGQWNVDGSRWATITFLAAAAFICLPRMFQVMVVENEDERHLRIASWAFPLYLLLISMFVVPIAVVGLDLLPVGSNPDMFVLTVPLQQGQQGLAMLSFLGGFSSATSMVIVAAMALSTMVSNHIVMPVWLRLQNRQASVSGDVRDVVLLSRRVSIAVIMALGYFYYHLSGGAAALAAIGLISFAGVAQLLPALVGGLFWRGATRSGALAGLTVGFGIWLYTMLLPALGGGLLPEHILRHGLFGLSWLRPEALFGIEGLDPTVHAVMWSMSLNALVFCLVSLMSFPSPLERLQGAQFVNVFDHSAGPRGWTGSVAQCEDLMIMSQRILGATEAQAFFQRERMRQGGRGPLPEPTPAFLERLERELSASIGAAAAHAMIGQIAGGSSVSVADLLAVADETAQMLEYSSRLETQSAELSATARKLRETNEKLTQISEQKDAFLSQVSHELRTPMTSIRAFSEILRDAGQLSLQEQRRYAGIIHDETLRLTRLLNDLLDLSVLESGQVSLNITAGTLSEVLDHAVATALAGSETPLTVRRSPEAEGFRLSSDLDRLAQVFINLIANAQKYCDAEQPELTVSASVSGGRLHVDFTDNGSGVPADAQQMIFEKFARVSPERAGGAGLGLAICREVMQRLGGDVSYLQEHGGGAFRVSLPAAGEKAA
;
A
#
# COMPACT_ATOMS: atom_id res chain seq x y z
N MET A 1 36.10 41.69 -12.32
CA MET A 1 34.82 41.07 -11.95
C MET A 1 34.98 39.57 -12.12
N ALA A 2 34.50 38.75 -11.19
CA ALA A 2 34.55 37.29 -11.36
C ALA A 2 33.74 36.91 -12.62
N SER A 3 34.33 36.13 -13.53
CA SER A 3 33.60 35.69 -14.72
C SER A 3 32.44 34.77 -14.34
N LEU A 4 31.39 34.72 -15.15
CA LEU A 4 30.21 33.86 -14.93
C LEU A 4 30.60 32.39 -14.74
N ASN A 5 31.70 31.95 -15.37
CA ASN A 5 32.27 30.62 -15.19
C ASN A 5 32.85 30.40 -13.77
N VAL A 6 33.50 31.41 -13.19
CA VAL A 6 33.99 31.36 -11.80
C VAL A 6 32.82 31.28 -10.83
N LEU A 7 31.76 32.07 -11.06
CA LEU A 7 30.55 32.02 -10.24
C LEU A 7 29.90 30.63 -10.26
N ALA A 8 29.72 30.06 -11.46
CA ALA A 8 29.19 28.71 -11.62
C ALA A 8 30.06 27.64 -10.94
N PHE A 9 31.39 27.75 -11.07
CA PHE A 9 32.33 26.85 -10.41
C PHE A 9 32.23 26.94 -8.87
N VAL A 10 32.16 28.16 -8.31
CA VAL A 10 31.99 28.37 -6.86
C VAL A 10 30.68 27.76 -6.37
N CYS A 11 29.57 27.95 -7.10
CA CYS A 11 28.30 27.30 -6.77
C CYS A 11 28.41 25.78 -6.75
N LEU A 12 28.98 25.17 -7.80
CA LEU A 12 29.14 23.72 -7.90
C LEU A 12 30.04 23.18 -6.78
N ALA A 13 31.15 23.85 -6.50
CA ALA A 13 32.06 23.47 -5.43
C ALA A 13 31.39 23.55 -4.05
N TYR A 14 30.63 24.61 -3.80
CA TYR A 14 29.89 24.78 -2.54
C TYR A 14 28.79 23.73 -2.36
N VAL A 15 28.02 23.46 -3.42
CA VAL A 15 26.99 22.42 -3.42
C VAL A 15 27.60 21.03 -3.20
N ALA A 16 28.72 20.72 -3.86
CA ALA A 16 29.47 19.49 -3.65
C ALA A 16 29.99 19.37 -2.21
N PHE A 17 30.44 20.48 -1.60
CA PHE A 17 30.88 20.53 -0.21
C PHE A 17 29.72 20.23 0.77
N LEU A 18 28.55 20.84 0.58
CA LEU A 18 27.36 20.53 1.38
C LEU A 18 26.96 19.06 1.26
N PHE A 19 27.04 18.50 0.04
CA PHE A 19 26.77 17.09 -0.20
C PHE A 19 27.75 16.17 0.52
N PHE A 20 29.05 16.51 0.50
CA PHE A 20 30.07 15.78 1.23
C PHE A 20 29.75 15.74 2.73
N ILE A 21 29.35 16.87 3.31
CA ILE A 21 29.00 16.96 4.74
C ILE A 21 27.76 16.13 5.07
N ALA A 22 26.70 16.22 4.25
CA ALA A 22 25.50 15.42 4.44
C ALA A 22 25.80 13.92 4.38
N PHE A 23 26.55 13.49 3.36
CA PHE A 23 26.96 12.09 3.18
C PHE A 23 27.86 11.61 4.32
N TRP A 24 28.78 12.45 4.78
CA TRP A 24 29.66 12.16 5.89
C TRP A 24 28.86 11.98 7.19
N ALA A 25 27.91 12.88 7.47
CA ALA A 25 27.04 12.80 8.64
C ALA A 25 26.18 11.52 8.63
N ASP A 26 25.55 11.16 7.50
CA ASP A 26 24.78 9.91 7.37
C ASP A 26 25.66 8.67 7.60
N ARG A 27 26.88 8.66 7.06
CA ARG A 27 27.83 7.55 7.25
C ARG A 27 28.34 7.44 8.69
N MET A 28 28.41 8.54 9.42
CA MET A 28 28.76 8.51 10.85
C MET A 28 27.59 8.06 11.72
N ALA A 29 26.36 8.45 11.38
CA ALA A 29 25.15 8.04 12.10
C ALA A 29 24.96 6.52 12.05
N THR A 30 25.13 5.92 10.87
CA THR A 30 25.07 4.45 10.67
C THR A 30 26.15 3.67 11.43
N ARG A 31 27.30 4.29 11.72
CA ARG A 31 28.41 3.67 12.47
C ARG A 31 28.30 3.82 13.99
N GLY A 32 27.28 4.50 14.51
CA GLY A 32 27.03 4.68 15.95
C GLY A 32 28.05 5.55 16.71
N LYS A 33 29.19 5.90 16.10
CA LYS A 33 30.33 6.56 16.77
C LYS A 33 30.14 8.06 17.05
N SER A 34 29.08 8.70 16.55
CA SER A 34 28.87 10.16 16.72
C SER A 34 27.41 10.58 16.90
N ALA A 35 26.53 9.65 17.31
CA ALA A 35 25.12 9.95 17.55
C ALA A 35 24.90 11.08 18.56
N ALA A 36 25.82 11.28 19.52
CA ALA A 36 25.68 12.31 20.56
C ALA A 36 25.82 13.75 20.04
N TRP A 37 26.74 14.03 19.12
CA TRP A 37 26.92 15.39 18.58
C TRP A 37 25.81 15.78 17.62
N MET A 38 25.38 14.86 16.75
CA MET A 38 24.25 15.06 15.83
C MET A 38 22.91 15.21 16.57
N ARG A 39 22.80 14.66 17.78
CA ARG A 39 21.68 14.88 18.72
C ARG A 39 21.74 16.19 19.49
N SER A 40 22.68 17.08 19.17
CA SER A 40 22.79 18.35 19.88
C SER A 40 21.56 19.24 19.65
N PRO A 41 20.99 19.84 20.71
CA PRO A 41 19.92 20.83 20.59
C PRO A 41 20.30 22.03 19.71
N LEU A 42 21.59 22.35 19.61
CA LEU A 42 22.08 23.45 18.78
C LEU A 42 21.93 23.15 17.29
N ILE A 43 22.26 21.92 16.85
CA ILE A 43 22.11 21.53 15.44
C ILE A 43 20.63 21.54 15.05
N TYR A 44 19.76 21.03 15.92
CA TYR A 44 18.31 21.13 15.73
C TYR A 44 17.81 22.59 15.67
N THR A 45 18.32 23.46 16.55
CA THR A 45 17.93 24.87 16.54
C THR A 45 18.39 25.57 15.26
N LEU A 46 19.62 25.31 14.81
CA LEU A 46 20.15 25.86 13.57
C LEU A 46 19.43 25.28 12.34
N SER A 47 18.98 24.02 12.37
CA SER A 47 18.22 23.46 11.25
C SER A 47 16.85 24.10 11.06
N LEU A 48 16.23 24.63 12.13
CA LEU A 48 15.01 25.46 12.01
C LEU A 48 15.25 26.74 11.20
N SER A 49 16.50 27.17 11.01
CA SER A 49 16.85 28.31 10.14
C SER A 49 16.51 28.08 8.68
N ILE A 50 16.05 26.88 8.28
CA ILE A 50 15.47 26.66 6.94
C ILE A 50 14.24 27.54 6.68
N TYR A 51 13.67 28.13 7.73
CA TYR A 51 12.70 29.22 7.62
C TYR A 51 13.28 30.47 6.94
N CYS A 52 14.57 30.75 7.15
CA CYS A 52 15.29 31.84 6.49
C CYS A 52 15.71 31.39 5.09
N THR A 53 14.96 31.85 4.09
CA THR A 53 15.12 31.49 2.67
C THR A 53 15.73 32.66 1.89
N ALA A 54 15.84 32.55 0.56
CA ALA A 54 16.27 33.69 -0.25
C ALA A 54 15.34 34.91 -0.10
N TRP A 55 14.11 34.71 0.40
CA TRP A 55 13.28 35.80 0.90
C TRP A 55 13.95 36.60 2.01
N THR A 56 14.40 35.93 3.07
CA THR A 56 15.03 36.58 4.22
C THR A 56 16.32 37.25 3.81
N PHE A 57 17.03 36.65 2.86
CA PHE A 57 18.33 37.13 2.42
C PHE A 57 18.23 38.32 1.46
N TYR A 58 17.37 38.25 0.44
CA TYR A 58 17.19 39.29 -0.57
C TYR A 58 15.90 40.10 -0.36
N GLY A 59 14.77 39.39 -0.36
CA GLY A 59 13.43 40.01 -0.28
C GLY A 59 13.16 40.85 0.98
N ALA A 60 13.80 40.56 2.11
CA ALA A 60 13.59 41.31 3.36
C ALA A 60 14.11 42.75 3.25
N VAL A 61 15.24 42.96 2.59
CA VAL A 61 15.80 44.29 2.35
C VAL A 61 14.95 45.07 1.37
N GLY A 62 14.49 44.44 0.29
CA GLY A 62 13.60 45.12 -0.64
C GLY A 62 12.21 45.38 -0.04
N TYR A 63 11.70 44.50 0.82
CA TYR A 63 10.47 44.74 1.56
C TYR A 63 10.64 45.88 2.58
N ALA A 64 11.77 45.97 3.26
CA ALA A 64 12.07 47.10 4.15
C ALA A 64 12.17 48.43 3.37
N ALA A 65 12.78 48.41 2.18
CA ALA A 65 12.87 49.58 1.31
C ALA A 65 11.50 50.08 0.81
N ARG A 66 10.55 49.16 0.56
CA ARG A 66 9.21 49.50 0.03
C ARG A 66 8.16 49.77 1.11
N SER A 67 8.21 49.04 2.22
CA SER A 67 7.16 48.97 3.25
C SER A 67 7.66 49.26 4.67
N GLY A 68 8.88 49.78 4.81
CA GLY A 68 9.44 50.18 6.10
C GLY A 68 9.62 49.02 7.07
N LEU A 69 9.15 49.16 8.32
CA LEU A 69 9.34 48.15 9.36
C LEU A 69 8.43 46.92 9.23
N GLU A 70 7.50 46.88 8.28
CA GLU A 70 6.59 45.73 8.11
C GLU A 70 7.33 44.39 7.93
N PHE A 71 8.55 44.39 7.40
CA PHE A 71 9.35 43.17 7.21
C PHE A 71 9.59 42.39 8.51
N VAL A 72 9.60 43.08 9.66
CA VAL A 72 9.82 42.48 10.97
C VAL A 72 8.72 41.45 11.31
N THR A 73 7.49 41.66 10.81
CA THR A 73 6.34 40.76 11.06
C THR A 73 6.59 39.32 10.64
N ILE A 74 7.41 39.12 9.60
CA ILE A 74 7.79 37.80 9.09
C ILE A 74 8.65 37.03 10.10
N TYR A 75 9.44 37.73 10.92
CA TYR A 75 10.27 37.13 11.96
C TYR A 75 9.54 37.09 13.31
N LEU A 76 8.65 38.04 13.55
CA LEU A 76 7.85 38.13 14.76
C LEU A 76 6.92 36.94 14.91
N GLY A 77 6.22 36.52 13.85
CA GLY A 77 5.30 35.38 13.88
C GLY A 77 5.94 34.08 14.40
N PRO A 78 7.00 33.55 13.76
CA PRO A 78 7.74 32.39 14.25
C PRO A 78 8.28 32.57 15.68
N SER A 79 8.77 33.77 16.01
CA SER A 79 9.28 34.07 17.35
C SER A 79 8.19 33.95 18.41
N LEU A 80 6.98 34.45 18.13
CA LEU A 80 5.81 34.30 19.00
C LEU A 80 5.40 32.83 19.14
N VAL A 81 5.44 32.04 18.06
CA VAL A 81 5.14 30.60 18.16
C VAL A 81 6.13 29.89 19.06
N MET A 82 7.43 30.17 18.93
CA MET A 82 8.49 29.53 19.71
C MET A 82 8.47 29.92 21.20
N ILE A 83 8.15 31.18 21.51
CA ILE A 83 8.14 31.71 22.88
C ILE A 83 6.79 31.46 23.55
N CYS A 84 5.69 31.83 22.90
CA CYS A 84 4.35 31.85 23.50
C CYS A 84 3.58 30.54 23.31
N TRP A 85 3.78 29.82 22.20
CA TRP A 85 3.06 28.56 21.91
C TRP A 85 3.88 27.30 22.24
N TRP A 86 4.69 27.38 23.28
CA TRP A 86 5.53 26.28 23.78
C TRP A 86 4.77 24.95 23.94
N TRP A 87 3.60 24.99 24.58
CA TRP A 87 2.81 23.79 24.89
C TRP A 87 2.28 23.08 23.63
N GLY A 88 1.86 23.83 22.62
CA GLY A 88 1.36 23.24 21.37
C GLY A 88 2.47 22.65 20.52
N LEU A 89 3.61 23.32 20.44
CA LEU A 89 4.80 22.77 19.77
C LEU A 89 5.25 21.47 20.42
N ARG A 90 5.33 21.45 21.76
CA ARG A 90 5.68 20.23 22.50
C ARG A 90 4.66 19.12 22.25
N LYS A 91 3.37 19.45 22.22
CA LYS A 91 2.28 18.50 21.92
C LYS A 91 2.41 17.94 20.50
N LEU A 92 2.68 18.78 19.52
CA LEU A 92 2.91 18.40 18.12
C LEU A 92 4.09 17.43 17.97
N VAL A 93 5.25 17.75 18.55
CA VAL A 93 6.43 16.88 18.52
C VAL A 93 6.15 15.54 19.20
N ARG A 94 5.47 15.55 20.35
CA ARG A 94 5.11 14.32 21.07
C ARG A 94 4.19 13.42 20.25
N ILE A 95 3.14 13.99 19.68
CA ILE A 95 2.19 13.28 18.80
C ILE A 95 2.92 12.73 17.57
N GLY A 96 3.78 13.55 16.96
CA GLY A 96 4.58 13.16 15.81
C GLY A 96 5.39 11.89 16.10
N ARG A 97 6.01 11.84 17.28
CA ARG A 97 6.78 10.68 17.74
C ARG A 97 5.91 9.48 18.11
N SER A 98 4.85 9.68 18.91
CA SER A 98 4.02 8.56 19.40
C SER A 98 3.24 7.87 18.28
N GLN A 99 2.78 8.65 17.29
CA GLN A 99 2.01 8.16 16.14
C GLN A 99 2.87 7.87 14.90
N ARG A 100 4.20 8.06 14.98
CA ARG A 100 5.16 7.91 13.87
C ARG A 100 4.73 8.68 12.61
N ILE A 101 4.36 9.94 12.82
CA ILE A 101 3.94 10.83 11.74
C ILE A 101 5.11 11.14 10.82
N THR A 102 4.88 10.99 9.52
CA THR A 102 5.87 11.28 8.47
C THR A 102 5.68 12.63 7.79
N SER A 103 4.49 13.24 7.89
CA SER A 103 4.17 14.52 7.26
C SER A 103 2.97 15.21 7.92
N ILE A 104 2.71 16.47 7.56
CA ILE A 104 1.51 17.18 8.06
C ILE A 104 0.20 16.56 7.55
N ALA A 105 0.18 16.01 6.33
CA ALA A 105 -0.98 15.29 5.79
C ALA A 105 -1.23 14.00 6.58
N ASP A 106 -0.17 13.31 6.95
CA ASP A 106 -0.22 12.10 7.78
C ASP A 106 -0.74 12.42 9.20
N LEU A 107 -0.30 13.53 9.80
CA LEU A 107 -0.80 13.99 11.11
C LEU A 107 -2.31 14.23 11.08
N LEU A 108 -2.78 15.00 10.09
CA LEU A 108 -4.20 15.29 9.95
C LEU A 108 -4.99 14.01 9.63
N SER A 109 -4.50 13.19 8.71
CA SER A 109 -5.14 11.91 8.39
C SER A 109 -5.28 11.01 9.62
N SER A 110 -4.19 10.81 10.37
CA SER A 110 -4.14 10.03 11.61
C SER A 110 -5.16 10.53 12.63
N ARG A 111 -5.22 11.85 12.87
CA ARG A 111 -6.17 12.46 13.79
C ARG A 111 -7.63 12.23 13.40
N TYR A 112 -7.94 12.33 12.11
CA TYR A 112 -9.30 12.27 11.56
C TYR A 112 -9.61 10.89 10.95
N GLY A 113 -9.26 9.82 11.68
CA GLY A 113 -9.68 8.44 11.36
C GLY A 113 -8.89 7.76 10.24
N LYS A 114 -7.61 8.11 10.05
CA LYS A 114 -6.72 7.61 8.98
C LYS A 114 -7.33 7.75 7.58
N SER A 115 -7.95 8.91 7.31
CA SER A 115 -8.61 9.15 6.03
C SER A 115 -7.63 9.45 4.89
N ASN A 116 -7.61 8.57 3.89
CA ASN A 116 -6.83 8.78 2.66
C ASN A 116 -7.31 10.01 1.86
N LEU A 117 -8.61 10.31 1.85
CA LEU A 117 -9.16 11.46 1.14
C LEU A 117 -8.64 12.77 1.75
N LEU A 118 -8.66 12.88 3.08
CA LEU A 118 -8.13 14.06 3.78
C LEU A 118 -6.63 14.20 3.53
N ALA A 119 -5.86 13.11 3.62
CA ALA A 119 -4.42 13.12 3.38
C ALA A 119 -4.08 13.59 1.96
N ALA A 120 -4.79 13.07 0.95
CA ALA A 120 -4.64 13.46 -0.44
C ALA A 120 -5.02 14.94 -0.66
N GLY A 121 -6.14 15.39 -0.09
CA GLY A 121 -6.59 16.78 -0.18
C GLY A 121 -5.58 17.77 0.42
N VAL A 122 -5.07 17.47 1.62
CA VAL A 122 -4.01 18.27 2.27
C VAL A 122 -2.73 18.27 1.44
N THR A 123 -2.38 17.15 0.82
CA THR A 123 -1.20 17.05 -0.05
C THR A 123 -1.33 17.93 -1.30
N ILE A 124 -2.47 17.88 -1.99
CA ILE A 124 -2.74 18.73 -3.16
C ILE A 124 -2.69 20.21 -2.77
N LEU A 125 -3.35 20.57 -1.68
CA LEU A 125 -3.33 21.93 -1.12
C LEU A 125 -1.90 22.38 -0.83
N ALA A 126 -1.09 21.54 -0.20
CA ALA A 126 0.30 21.85 0.11
C ALA A 126 1.17 22.05 -1.14
N VAL A 127 1.00 21.21 -2.17
CA VAL A 127 1.73 21.36 -3.44
C VAL A 127 1.37 22.68 -4.12
N ILE A 128 0.08 22.99 -4.27
CA ILE A 128 -0.38 24.24 -4.90
C ILE A 128 0.03 25.45 -4.04
N GLY A 129 -0.17 25.39 -2.74
CA GLY A 129 0.16 26.46 -1.80
C GLY A 129 1.65 26.78 -1.74
N VAL A 130 2.54 25.79 -1.89
CA VAL A 130 4.00 26.00 -1.88
C VAL A 130 4.56 26.40 -3.25
N THR A 131 3.82 26.17 -4.35
CA THR A 131 4.26 26.45 -5.72
C THR A 131 4.76 27.90 -5.93
N PRO A 132 4.02 28.96 -5.52
CA PRO A 132 4.52 30.34 -5.64
C PRO A 132 5.84 30.55 -4.91
N TYR A 133 6.02 29.89 -3.77
CA TYR A 133 7.23 30.03 -2.98
C TYR A 133 8.44 29.33 -3.61
N ILE A 134 8.24 28.22 -4.34
CA ILE A 134 9.29 27.60 -5.17
C ILE A 134 9.67 28.54 -6.31
N SER A 135 8.68 29.12 -7.00
CA SER A 135 8.90 30.14 -8.04
C SER A 135 9.74 31.30 -7.52
N LEU A 136 9.47 31.76 -6.30
CA LEU A 136 10.24 32.81 -5.67
C LEU A 136 11.72 32.45 -5.49
N GLN A 137 12.03 31.21 -5.12
CA GLN A 137 13.44 30.79 -4.99
C GLN A 137 14.12 30.76 -6.36
N LEU A 138 13.41 30.32 -7.42
CA LEU A 138 13.92 30.34 -8.80
C LEU A 138 14.21 31.77 -9.26
N GLN A 139 13.30 32.70 -9.00
CA GLN A 139 13.47 34.12 -9.30
C GLN A 139 14.65 34.72 -8.53
N SER A 140 14.77 34.43 -7.23
CA SER A 140 15.87 34.91 -6.38
C SER A 140 17.23 34.50 -6.94
N VAL A 141 17.38 33.22 -7.29
CA VAL A 141 18.63 32.70 -7.85
C VAL A 141 18.90 33.34 -9.20
N THR A 142 17.91 33.38 -10.09
CA THR A 142 18.06 33.97 -11.43
C THR A 142 18.49 35.43 -11.38
N LEU A 143 17.81 36.26 -10.58
CA LEU A 143 18.16 37.67 -10.41
C LEU A 143 19.57 37.86 -9.81
N SER A 144 19.96 36.99 -8.87
CA SER A 144 21.32 37.03 -8.31
C SER A 144 22.41 36.68 -9.33
N PHE A 145 22.14 35.78 -10.28
CA PHE A 145 23.04 35.49 -11.39
C PHE A 145 23.08 36.63 -12.41
N ALA A 146 21.94 37.29 -12.68
CA ALA A 146 21.82 38.40 -13.64
C ALA A 146 22.79 39.54 -13.32
N ILE A 147 22.89 39.92 -12.04
CA ILE A 147 23.74 41.02 -11.56
C ILE A 147 25.23 40.78 -11.84
N PHE A 148 25.69 39.53 -11.79
CA PHE A 148 27.07 39.19 -12.16
C PHE A 148 27.24 38.98 -13.67
N ALA A 149 26.16 38.74 -14.43
CA ALA A 149 26.20 38.54 -15.87
C ALA A 149 26.26 39.86 -16.66
N GLU A 150 25.65 40.95 -16.14
CA GLU A 150 25.73 42.30 -16.74
C GLU A 150 27.17 42.84 -16.85
N ALA A 151 28.11 42.23 -16.14
CA ALA A 151 29.54 42.50 -16.23
C ALA A 151 30.22 42.01 -17.53
N ASP A 152 29.58 41.13 -18.30
CA ASP A 152 30.15 40.48 -19.50
C ASP A 152 29.15 40.56 -20.69
N PRO A 153 29.09 41.71 -21.40
CA PRO A 153 28.10 41.98 -22.45
C PRO A 153 28.26 41.14 -23.73
N LEU A 154 29.30 40.29 -23.83
CA LEU A 154 29.57 39.44 -25.00
C LEU A 154 28.73 38.15 -25.04
N ARG A 155 28.07 37.77 -23.95
CA ARG A 155 27.14 36.62 -23.91
C ARG A 155 25.71 37.13 -23.87
N GLY A 156 24.92 36.81 -24.91
CA GLY A 156 23.49 37.10 -24.94
C GLY A 156 22.79 36.52 -23.71
N TYR A 157 22.42 37.39 -22.76
CA TYR A 157 21.69 37.02 -21.55
C TYR A 157 20.24 36.70 -21.93
N ASN A 158 19.85 35.43 -21.83
CA ASN A 158 18.45 35.00 -21.99
C ASN A 158 17.93 34.52 -20.63
N GLU A 159 17.19 35.41 -19.96
CA GLU A 159 16.63 35.18 -18.63
C GLU A 159 15.80 33.89 -18.56
N THR A 160 14.92 33.67 -19.54
CA THR A 160 14.05 32.48 -19.61
C THR A 160 14.87 31.19 -19.67
N SER A 161 15.97 31.18 -20.42
CA SER A 161 16.86 30.02 -20.50
C SER A 161 17.59 29.75 -19.18
N ILE A 162 18.02 30.80 -18.47
CA ILE A 162 18.70 30.67 -17.17
C ILE A 162 17.75 30.10 -16.12
N VAL A 163 16.52 30.63 -16.03
CA VAL A 163 15.52 30.13 -15.08
C VAL A 163 15.25 28.65 -15.31
N PHE A 164 15.13 28.22 -16.57
CA PHE A 164 14.96 26.81 -16.91
C PHE A 164 16.13 25.94 -16.43
N TRP A 165 17.38 26.34 -16.73
CA TRP A 165 18.57 25.58 -16.31
C TRP A 165 18.77 25.58 -14.80
N VAL A 166 18.44 26.67 -14.11
CA VAL A 166 18.43 26.73 -12.63
C VAL A 166 17.38 25.77 -12.07
N ALA A 167 16.15 25.78 -12.60
CA ALA A 167 15.09 24.88 -12.17
C ALA A 167 15.46 23.40 -12.42
N ALA A 168 16.01 23.08 -13.60
CA ALA A 168 16.46 21.74 -13.94
C ALA A 168 17.63 21.29 -13.05
N GLY A 169 18.62 22.15 -12.82
CA GLY A 169 19.76 21.87 -11.94
C GLY A 169 19.32 21.60 -10.49
N LEU A 170 18.42 22.43 -9.95
CA LEU A 170 17.84 22.24 -8.63
C LEU A 170 16.98 20.96 -8.54
N ALA A 171 16.24 20.62 -9.60
CA ALA A 171 15.45 19.39 -9.66
C ALA A 171 16.35 18.14 -9.65
N VAL A 172 17.40 18.11 -10.48
CA VAL A 172 18.39 17.03 -10.49
C VAL A 172 19.04 16.90 -9.13
N PHE A 173 19.44 18.02 -8.52
CA PHE A 173 20.07 18.00 -7.21
C PHE A 173 19.12 17.49 -6.11
N ALA A 174 17.86 17.96 -6.09
CA ALA A 174 16.84 17.49 -5.17
C ALA A 174 16.53 15.99 -5.36
N ILE A 175 16.54 15.48 -6.60
CA ILE A 175 16.37 14.06 -6.92
C ILE A 175 17.54 13.23 -6.37
N LEU A 176 18.78 13.65 -6.64
CA LEU A 176 19.99 12.97 -6.19
C LEU A 176 20.08 12.91 -4.66
N PHE A 177 19.57 13.93 -3.98
CA PHE A 177 19.60 14.03 -2.53
C PHE A 177 18.40 13.34 -1.86
N GLY A 178 17.18 13.68 -2.28
CA GLY A 178 15.93 13.29 -1.62
C GLY A 178 15.42 11.88 -1.93
N THR A 179 16.04 11.15 -2.88
CA THR A 179 15.60 9.80 -3.28
C THR A 179 16.58 8.68 -2.93
N ARG A 180 17.64 8.96 -2.16
CA ARG A 180 18.63 7.93 -1.77
C ARG A 180 18.14 6.97 -0.68
N ASN A 181 17.31 7.43 0.26
CA ASN A 181 16.76 6.59 1.32
C ASN A 181 15.24 6.43 1.15
N LEU A 182 14.78 5.17 1.16
CA LEU A 182 13.39 4.81 0.93
C LEU A 182 12.52 4.91 2.18
N ASN A 183 13.13 4.72 3.34
CA ASN A 183 12.42 4.67 4.60
C ASN A 183 11.94 6.08 4.95
N ALA A 184 10.65 6.35 4.73
CA ALA A 184 10.01 7.59 5.14
C ALA A 184 10.06 7.80 6.68
N ASN A 185 10.33 6.73 7.43
CA ASN A 185 10.55 6.74 8.88
C ASN A 185 12.03 6.86 9.29
N GLU A 186 12.98 6.82 8.35
CA GLU A 186 14.39 7.08 8.66
C GLU A 186 14.64 8.58 8.65
N ARG A 187 15.15 9.06 9.78
CA ARG A 187 15.52 10.47 9.99
C ARG A 187 16.73 10.83 9.15
N HIS A 188 16.68 11.99 8.49
CA HIS A 188 17.72 12.44 7.58
C HIS A 188 18.77 13.27 8.31
N HIS A 189 19.61 12.60 9.11
CA HIS A 189 20.67 13.24 9.89
C HIS A 189 21.61 14.09 9.03
N GLY A 190 21.92 13.62 7.81
CA GLY A 190 22.73 14.34 6.83
C GLY A 190 22.08 15.64 6.35
N VAL A 191 20.78 15.62 6.02
CA VAL A 191 20.03 16.81 5.60
C VAL A 191 20.02 17.86 6.71
N VAL A 192 19.67 17.45 7.94
CA VAL A 192 19.59 18.35 9.10
C VAL A 192 20.94 19.01 9.40
N THR A 193 22.02 18.25 9.33
CA THR A 193 23.38 18.76 9.58
C THR A 193 23.83 19.74 8.50
N ALA A 194 23.54 19.45 7.23
CA ALA A 194 23.85 20.36 6.13
C ALA A 194 23.12 21.70 6.28
N VAL A 195 21.81 21.67 6.57
CA VAL A 195 21.00 22.88 6.80
C VAL A 195 21.54 23.69 7.99
N ALA A 196 21.96 23.04 9.07
CA ALA A 196 22.54 23.72 10.22
C ALA A 196 23.86 24.43 9.89
N LEU A 197 24.71 23.84 9.05
CA LEU A 197 25.93 24.50 8.58
C LEU A 197 25.61 25.71 7.71
N GLU A 198 24.66 25.57 6.80
CA GLU A 198 24.24 26.70 5.97
C GLU A 198 23.68 27.86 6.76
N ALA A 199 23.00 27.60 7.90
CA ALA A 199 22.53 28.63 8.81
C ALA A 199 23.68 29.57 9.21
N ILE A 200 24.84 28.98 9.54
CA ILE A 200 26.05 29.71 9.93
C ILE A 200 26.56 30.54 8.74
N VAL A 201 26.61 29.95 7.54
CA VAL A 201 27.06 30.66 6.33
C VAL A 201 26.14 31.85 6.01
N LYS A 202 24.82 31.68 6.09
CA LYS A 202 23.82 32.74 5.86
C LYS A 202 23.99 33.88 6.85
N LEU A 203 24.09 33.53 8.13
CA LEU A 203 24.26 34.52 9.19
C LEU A 203 25.59 35.28 9.03
N ALA A 204 26.69 34.57 8.79
CA ALA A 204 28.01 35.19 8.59
C ALA A 204 28.02 36.13 7.38
N ALA A 205 27.43 35.71 6.25
CA ALA A 205 27.37 36.52 5.04
C ALA A 205 26.58 37.83 5.26
N LEU A 206 25.40 37.75 5.87
CA LEU A 206 24.56 38.92 6.06
C LEU A 206 25.10 39.86 7.16
N LEU A 207 25.67 39.31 8.24
CA LEU A 207 26.38 40.12 9.23
C LEU A 207 27.60 40.82 8.63
N ALA A 208 28.37 40.15 7.77
CA ALA A 208 29.53 40.76 7.11
C ALA A 208 29.10 41.94 6.20
N VAL A 209 28.02 41.76 5.43
CA VAL A 209 27.46 42.86 4.60
C VAL A 209 26.95 43.99 5.48
N GLY A 210 26.21 43.67 6.55
CA GLY A 210 25.69 44.66 7.49
C GLY A 210 26.78 45.46 8.19
N VAL A 211 27.85 44.80 8.65
CA VAL A 211 29.01 45.45 9.24
C VAL A 211 29.71 46.35 8.23
N PHE A 212 29.90 45.88 7.00
CA PHE A 212 30.46 46.72 5.93
C PHE A 212 29.60 47.95 5.64
N VAL A 213 28.28 47.81 5.61
CA VAL A 213 27.37 48.94 5.36
C VAL A 213 27.42 49.96 6.51
N VAL A 214 27.31 49.53 7.76
CA VAL A 214 27.26 50.44 8.92
C VAL A 214 28.59 51.14 9.14
N TRP A 215 29.70 50.41 9.15
CA TRP A 215 31.02 50.98 9.49
C TRP A 215 31.86 51.34 8.27
N GLY A 216 31.71 50.63 7.16
CA GLY A 216 32.49 50.89 5.94
C GLY A 216 31.91 51.98 5.04
N ILE A 217 30.59 52.19 5.05
CA ILE A 217 29.92 53.19 4.20
C ILE A 217 29.28 54.29 5.03
N ALA A 218 28.42 53.92 5.98
CA ALA A 218 27.56 54.88 6.66
C ALA A 218 28.28 55.70 7.73
N GLY A 219 29.53 55.37 8.11
CA GLY A 219 30.31 56.14 9.08
C GLY A 219 30.08 55.74 10.55
N GLY A 220 29.45 54.61 10.80
CA GLY A 220 29.19 54.06 12.14
C GLY A 220 27.70 54.05 12.51
N VAL A 221 27.41 53.58 13.73
CA VAL A 221 26.03 53.36 14.20
C VAL A 221 25.24 54.66 14.29
N GLY A 222 25.82 55.73 14.85
CA GLY A 222 25.13 57.02 15.03
C GLY A 222 24.69 57.64 13.70
N GLU A 223 25.59 57.68 12.73
CA GLU A 223 25.31 58.22 11.39
C GLU A 223 24.32 57.35 10.61
N THR A 224 24.39 56.02 10.78
CA THR A 224 23.39 55.11 10.22
C THR A 224 22.00 55.39 10.78
N LEU A 225 21.87 55.60 12.10
CA LEU A 225 20.58 55.93 12.72
C LEU A 225 20.05 57.27 12.21
N ALA A 226 20.92 58.29 12.07
CA ALA A 226 20.53 59.58 11.51
C ALA A 226 20.01 59.46 10.08
N ARG A 227 20.62 58.62 9.23
CA ARG A 227 20.12 58.31 7.88
C ARG A 227 18.77 57.58 7.92
N ILE A 228 18.58 56.65 8.86
CA ILE A 228 17.30 55.95 9.03
C ILE A 228 16.20 56.95 9.39
N ASP A 229 16.45 57.84 10.34
CA ASP A 229 15.49 58.86 10.78
C ASP A 229 15.15 59.87 9.68
N ALA A 230 16.13 60.20 8.82
CA ALA A 230 15.92 61.05 7.64
C ALA A 230 15.15 60.35 6.50
N SER A 231 15.14 59.01 6.47
CA SER A 231 14.50 58.22 5.43
C SER A 231 12.99 58.05 5.66
N ARG A 232 12.25 57.66 4.61
CA ARG A 232 10.82 57.28 4.72
C ARG A 232 10.60 56.08 5.64
N ILE A 233 11.61 55.22 5.83
CA ILE A 233 11.53 54.05 6.70
C ILE A 233 11.44 54.50 8.17
N GLY A 234 12.07 55.62 8.54
CA GLY A 234 12.02 56.22 9.87
C GLY A 234 10.67 56.83 10.26
N GLN A 235 9.70 56.93 9.33
CA GLN A 235 8.40 57.59 9.59
C GLN A 235 7.33 56.66 10.24
N TRP A 236 7.65 55.39 10.55
CA TRP A 236 6.80 54.44 11.30
C TRP A 236 5.31 54.39 10.87
N ASN A 237 5.04 54.53 9.57
CA ASN A 237 3.67 54.50 9.06
C ASN A 237 3.23 53.05 8.79
N VAL A 238 2.80 52.34 9.83
CA VAL A 238 2.43 50.92 9.77
C VAL A 238 0.90 50.77 9.79
N ASP A 239 0.34 50.06 8.81
CA ASP A 239 -1.05 49.62 8.85
C ASP A 239 -1.20 48.47 9.86
N GLY A 240 -1.94 48.73 10.94
CA GLY A 240 -2.14 47.75 12.01
C GLY A 240 -2.84 46.46 11.55
N SER A 241 -3.75 46.54 10.58
CA SER A 241 -4.47 45.38 10.04
C SER A 241 -3.54 44.48 9.21
N ARG A 242 -2.69 45.11 8.39
CA ARG A 242 -1.68 44.42 7.57
C ARG A 242 -0.59 43.81 8.43
N TRP A 243 -0.11 44.55 9.44
CA TRP A 243 0.87 44.07 10.41
C TRP A 243 0.39 42.82 11.15
N ALA A 244 -0.85 42.84 11.66
CA ALA A 244 -1.45 41.70 12.35
C ALA A 244 -1.62 40.51 11.40
N THR A 245 -2.10 40.75 10.17
CA THR A 245 -2.31 39.70 9.16
C THR A 245 -1.00 39.01 8.77
N ILE A 246 0.05 39.75 8.46
CA ILE A 246 1.34 39.16 8.06
C ILE A 246 1.98 38.43 9.23
N THR A 247 1.91 38.98 10.45
CA THR A 247 2.41 38.30 11.66
C THR A 247 1.68 36.96 11.87
N PHE A 248 0.35 36.94 11.72
CA PHE A 248 -0.45 35.73 11.78
C PHE A 248 -0.06 34.72 10.68
N LEU A 249 0.06 35.17 9.43
CA LEU A 249 0.47 34.31 8.32
C LEU A 249 1.85 33.71 8.53
N ALA A 250 2.82 34.50 9.01
CA ALA A 250 4.16 34.03 9.29
C ALA A 250 4.18 32.98 10.41
N ALA A 251 3.39 33.18 11.47
CA ALA A 251 3.20 32.21 12.54
C ALA A 251 2.54 30.90 12.04
N ALA A 252 1.47 31.02 11.24
CA ALA A 252 0.75 29.89 10.67
C ALA A 252 1.65 29.09 9.70
N ALA A 253 2.36 29.78 8.80
CA ALA A 253 3.27 29.16 7.85
C ALA A 253 4.43 28.46 8.54
N PHE A 254 4.98 29.02 9.62
CA PHE A 254 6.05 28.39 10.40
C PHE A 254 5.67 26.99 10.92
N ILE A 255 4.39 26.77 11.25
CA ILE A 255 3.88 25.46 11.70
C ILE A 255 3.43 24.60 10.52
N CYS A 256 2.68 25.17 9.58
CA CYS A 256 1.95 24.42 8.57
C CYS A 256 2.76 24.12 7.30
N LEU A 257 3.87 24.82 7.05
CA LEU A 257 4.72 24.55 5.89
C LEU A 257 5.29 23.13 5.95
N PRO A 258 5.09 22.29 4.91
CA PRO A 258 5.55 20.90 4.94
C PRO A 258 7.04 20.74 5.29
N ARG A 259 7.90 21.62 4.76
CA ARG A 259 9.33 21.63 5.09
C ARG A 259 9.61 21.97 6.56
N MET A 260 8.87 22.93 7.11
CA MET A 260 9.05 23.34 8.50
C MET A 260 8.52 22.27 9.44
N PHE A 261 7.35 21.70 9.12
CA PHE A 261 6.79 20.58 9.83
C PHE A 261 7.73 19.37 9.84
N GLN A 262 8.35 19.05 8.70
CA GLN A 262 9.35 17.98 8.61
C GLN A 262 10.49 18.22 9.62
N VAL A 263 11.14 19.38 9.58
CA VAL A 263 12.29 19.65 10.45
C VAL A 263 11.89 19.80 11.92
N MET A 264 10.77 20.47 12.21
CA MET A 264 10.32 20.78 13.57
C MET A 264 9.70 19.58 14.30
N VAL A 265 8.95 18.73 13.59
CA VAL A 265 8.18 17.63 14.17
C VAL A 265 8.78 16.27 13.85
N VAL A 266 9.03 16.00 12.56
CA VAL A 266 9.42 14.65 12.10
C VAL A 266 10.89 14.33 12.42
N GLU A 267 11.79 15.29 12.18
CA GLU A 267 13.23 15.14 12.41
C GLU A 267 13.66 15.39 13.87
N ASN A 268 12.73 15.81 14.74
CA ASN A 268 13.05 16.07 16.14
C ASN A 268 13.17 14.77 16.95
N GLU A 269 14.36 14.51 17.48
CA GLU A 269 14.63 13.30 18.27
C GLU A 269 14.16 13.38 19.72
N ASP A 270 14.10 14.60 20.28
CA ASP A 270 13.86 14.85 21.70
C ASP A 270 13.14 16.18 21.91
N GLU A 271 11.95 16.13 22.53
CA GLU A 271 11.18 17.32 22.89
C GLU A 271 11.98 18.36 23.70
N ARG A 272 13.03 17.93 24.42
CA ARG A 272 13.91 18.84 25.18
C ARG A 272 14.66 19.81 24.26
N HIS A 273 14.88 19.46 22.99
CA HIS A 273 15.52 20.34 22.02
C HIS A 273 14.72 21.62 21.79
N LEU A 274 13.39 21.52 21.86
CA LEU A 274 12.53 22.70 21.74
C LEU A 274 12.88 23.75 22.81
N ARG A 275 13.31 23.35 24.02
CA ARG A 275 13.54 24.30 25.13
C ARG A 275 14.68 25.26 24.85
N ILE A 276 15.68 24.79 24.12
CA ILE A 276 16.79 25.64 23.68
C ILE A 276 16.35 26.41 22.43
N ALA A 277 15.68 25.75 21.49
CA ALA A 277 15.16 26.39 20.30
C ALA A 277 14.20 27.55 20.59
N SER A 278 13.43 27.50 21.69
CA SER A 278 12.41 28.51 22.04
C SER A 278 12.95 29.92 22.19
N TRP A 279 14.22 30.08 22.56
CA TRP A 279 14.89 31.38 22.67
C TRP A 279 16.03 31.53 21.66
N ALA A 280 16.77 30.45 21.37
CA ALA A 280 17.93 30.52 20.49
C ALA A 280 17.53 30.72 19.01
N PHE A 281 16.38 30.18 18.57
CA PHE A 281 15.88 30.44 17.22
C PHE A 281 15.38 31.89 17.05
N PRO A 282 14.56 32.47 17.95
CA PRO A 282 14.25 33.90 17.91
C PRO A 282 15.50 34.81 17.94
N LEU A 283 16.52 34.45 18.74
CA LEU A 283 17.79 35.17 18.75
C LEU A 283 18.48 35.11 17.38
N TYR A 284 18.49 33.95 16.72
CA TYR A 284 19.00 33.82 15.36
C TYR A 284 18.22 34.69 14.37
N LEU A 285 16.88 34.72 14.46
CA LEU A 285 16.04 35.58 13.62
C LEU A 285 16.32 37.08 13.84
N LEU A 286 16.53 37.49 15.09
CA LEU A 286 16.93 38.84 15.43
C LEU A 286 18.26 39.19 14.76
N LEU A 287 19.30 38.36 14.95
CA LEU A 287 20.63 38.60 14.41
C LEU A 287 20.66 38.68 12.88
N ILE A 288 19.93 37.79 12.18
CA ILE A 288 19.87 37.83 10.72
C ILE A 288 19.06 39.04 10.22
N SER A 289 18.05 39.51 10.96
CA SER A 289 17.25 40.68 10.56
C SER A 289 17.88 42.04 10.93
N MET A 290 18.88 42.05 11.81
CA MET A 290 19.40 43.27 12.46
C MET A 290 19.89 44.34 11.47
N PHE A 291 20.56 43.93 10.39
CA PHE A 291 21.14 44.85 9.41
C PHE A 291 20.25 45.09 8.17
N VAL A 292 19.03 44.56 8.13
CA VAL A 292 18.13 44.70 6.98
C VAL A 292 17.80 46.17 6.71
N VAL A 293 17.42 46.94 7.74
CA VAL A 293 17.10 48.36 7.61
C VAL A 293 18.34 49.21 7.23
N PRO A 294 19.50 49.08 7.90
CA PRO A 294 20.73 49.73 7.47
C PRO A 294 21.08 49.51 6.00
N ILE A 295 21.00 48.26 5.53
CA ILE A 295 21.29 47.92 4.12
C ILE A 295 20.27 48.57 3.19
N ALA A 296 18.97 48.58 3.57
CA ALA A 296 17.92 49.20 2.77
C ALA A 296 18.11 50.72 2.60
N VAL A 297 18.35 51.43 3.71
CA VAL A 297 18.53 52.89 3.69
C VAL A 297 19.78 53.29 2.90
N VAL A 298 20.92 52.65 3.18
CA VAL A 298 22.16 52.94 2.45
C VAL A 298 22.06 52.57 0.98
N GLY A 299 21.34 51.49 0.64
CA GLY A 299 21.06 51.12 -0.73
C GLY A 299 20.22 52.17 -1.47
N LEU A 300 19.18 52.72 -0.83
CA LEU A 300 18.36 53.80 -1.40
C LEU A 300 19.15 55.09 -1.62
N ASP A 301 20.12 55.38 -0.75
CA ASP A 301 20.98 56.57 -0.85
C ASP A 301 22.05 56.44 -1.95
N LEU A 302 22.65 55.25 -2.09
CA LEU A 302 23.81 55.03 -2.97
C LEU A 302 23.47 54.63 -4.40
N LEU A 303 22.40 53.87 -4.59
CA LEU A 303 22.08 53.27 -5.88
C LEU A 303 21.15 54.19 -6.70
N PRO A 304 21.21 54.14 -8.04
CA PRO A 304 20.32 54.91 -8.90
C PRO A 304 18.84 54.62 -8.62
N VAL A 305 18.00 55.66 -8.74
CA VAL A 305 16.54 55.53 -8.64
C VAL A 305 16.04 54.53 -9.69
N GLY A 306 15.25 53.54 -9.25
CA GLY A 306 14.75 52.45 -10.09
C GLY A 306 15.56 51.15 -9.99
N SER A 307 16.69 51.15 -9.27
CA SER A 307 17.42 49.91 -8.94
C SER A 307 16.54 48.97 -8.12
N ASN A 308 16.62 47.66 -8.39
CA ASN A 308 15.82 46.67 -7.66
C ASN A 308 16.24 46.57 -6.18
N PRO A 309 15.39 46.97 -5.22
CA PRO A 309 15.73 46.97 -3.80
C PRO A 309 15.96 45.57 -3.19
N ASP A 310 15.39 44.53 -3.81
CA ASP A 310 15.56 43.15 -3.33
C ASP A 310 17.01 42.68 -3.42
N MET A 311 17.82 43.32 -4.27
CA MET A 311 19.20 42.93 -4.52
C MET A 311 20.25 43.84 -3.86
N PHE A 312 19.85 44.79 -3.00
CA PHE A 312 20.77 45.72 -2.33
C PHE A 312 21.85 45.03 -1.48
N VAL A 313 21.53 43.87 -0.91
CA VAL A 313 22.48 43.01 -0.18
C VAL A 313 23.65 42.54 -1.06
N LEU A 314 23.46 42.54 -2.37
CA LEU A 314 24.46 42.18 -3.37
C LEU A 314 25.04 43.40 -4.09
N THR A 315 24.18 44.33 -4.53
CA THR A 315 24.58 45.46 -5.37
C THR A 315 25.35 46.54 -4.61
N VAL A 316 25.06 46.77 -3.32
CA VAL A 316 25.78 47.78 -2.50
C VAL A 316 27.27 47.42 -2.36
N PRO A 317 27.66 46.19 -1.94
CA PRO A 317 29.07 45.79 -1.96
C PRO A 317 29.72 45.85 -3.34
N LEU A 318 29.00 45.47 -4.41
CA LEU A 318 29.53 45.49 -5.78
C LEU A 318 29.83 46.91 -6.26
N GLN A 319 28.94 47.87 -6.01
CA GLN A 319 29.12 49.27 -6.37
C GLN A 319 30.34 49.89 -5.66
N GLN A 320 30.62 49.43 -4.43
CA GLN A 320 31.78 49.84 -3.63
C GLN A 320 33.07 49.03 -3.94
N GLY A 321 33.07 48.22 -5.00
CA GLY A 321 34.24 47.44 -5.43
C GLY A 321 34.56 46.22 -4.56
N GLN A 322 33.72 45.87 -3.57
CA GLN A 322 33.93 44.75 -2.65
C GLN A 322 33.45 43.41 -3.24
N GLN A 323 34.15 42.94 -4.28
CA GLN A 323 33.77 41.71 -5.01
C GLN A 323 33.74 40.45 -4.12
N GLY A 324 34.67 40.32 -3.17
CA GLY A 324 34.71 39.17 -2.26
C GLY A 324 33.50 39.13 -1.32
N LEU A 325 33.08 40.29 -0.80
CA LEU A 325 31.91 40.40 0.06
C LEU A 325 30.61 40.15 -0.73
N ALA A 326 30.53 40.67 -1.97
CA ALA A 326 29.43 40.37 -2.87
C ALA A 326 29.33 38.87 -3.20
N MET A 327 30.46 38.19 -3.43
CA MET A 327 30.49 36.74 -3.66
C MET A 327 30.03 35.96 -2.43
N LEU A 328 30.47 36.36 -1.23
CA LEU A 328 30.02 35.75 0.04
C LEU A 328 28.52 35.94 0.24
N SER A 329 28.01 37.14 -0.02
CA SER A 329 26.59 37.50 0.00
C SER A 329 25.77 36.65 -0.97
N PHE A 330 26.23 36.56 -2.22
CA PHE A 330 25.64 35.70 -3.24
C PHE A 330 25.59 34.24 -2.81
N LEU A 331 26.67 33.71 -2.25
CA LEU A 331 26.73 32.33 -1.75
C LEU A 331 25.71 32.10 -0.63
N GLY A 332 25.56 33.07 0.28
CA GLY A 332 24.55 33.05 1.34
C GLY A 332 23.13 32.96 0.78
N GLY A 333 22.77 33.82 -0.17
CA GLY A 333 21.46 33.82 -0.81
C GLY A 333 21.20 32.58 -1.67
N PHE A 334 22.18 32.13 -2.45
CA PHE A 334 22.12 30.92 -3.28
C PHE A 334 21.93 29.66 -2.41
N SER A 335 22.70 29.54 -1.32
CA SER A 335 22.53 28.47 -0.32
C SER A 335 21.14 28.51 0.31
N SER A 336 20.61 29.70 0.57
CA SER A 336 19.27 29.87 1.14
C SER A 336 18.14 29.43 0.21
N ALA A 337 18.27 29.67 -1.09
CA ALA A 337 17.32 29.21 -2.09
C ALA A 337 17.39 27.69 -2.30
N THR A 338 18.60 27.18 -2.54
CA THR A 338 18.84 25.77 -2.88
C THR A 338 18.31 24.82 -1.80
N SER A 339 18.68 25.01 -0.54
CA SER A 339 18.23 24.14 0.55
C SER A 339 16.75 24.23 0.85
N MET A 340 16.15 25.41 0.71
CA MET A 340 14.69 25.53 0.80
C MET A 340 14.00 24.66 -0.26
N VAL A 341 14.45 24.74 -1.52
CA VAL A 341 13.89 23.97 -2.63
C VAL A 341 14.06 22.47 -2.41
N ILE A 342 15.26 22.03 -2.01
CA ILE A 342 15.56 20.61 -1.79
C ILE A 342 14.66 20.01 -0.71
N VAL A 343 14.61 20.63 0.47
CA VAL A 343 13.84 20.07 1.61
C VAL A 343 12.33 20.18 1.35
N ALA A 344 11.86 21.26 0.71
CA ALA A 344 10.47 21.38 0.32
C ALA A 344 10.06 20.32 -0.70
N ALA A 345 10.87 20.10 -1.75
CA ALA A 345 10.61 19.08 -2.75
C ALA A 345 10.67 17.66 -2.15
N MET A 346 11.58 17.41 -1.21
CA MET A 346 11.66 16.13 -0.50
C MET A 346 10.43 15.88 0.39
N ALA A 347 9.99 16.87 1.16
CA ALA A 347 8.79 16.76 2.00
C ALA A 347 7.52 16.55 1.16
N LEU A 348 7.33 17.37 0.12
CA LEU A 348 6.17 17.27 -0.77
C LEU A 348 6.17 15.97 -1.58
N SER A 349 7.31 15.52 -2.11
CA SER A 349 7.38 14.26 -2.86
C SER A 349 7.08 13.04 -2.00
N THR A 350 7.46 13.06 -0.71
CA THR A 350 7.08 12.03 0.26
C THR A 350 5.56 12.02 0.48
N MET A 351 4.94 13.19 0.64
CA MET A 351 3.48 13.31 0.77
C MET A 351 2.75 12.82 -0.49
N VAL A 352 3.18 13.23 -1.68
CA VAL A 352 2.59 12.83 -2.98
C VAL A 352 2.72 11.32 -3.19
N SER A 353 3.90 10.76 -2.90
CA SER A 353 4.13 9.33 -3.03
C SER A 353 3.23 8.52 -2.09
N ASN A 354 3.19 8.88 -0.80
CA ASN A 354 2.48 8.11 0.21
C ASN A 354 0.95 8.26 0.15
N HIS A 355 0.43 9.45 -0.16
CA HIS A 355 -1.00 9.76 -0.04
C HIS A 355 -1.75 9.85 -1.37
N ILE A 356 -1.04 9.94 -2.50
CA ILE A 356 -1.65 10.03 -3.83
C ILE A 356 -1.22 8.83 -4.68
N VAL A 357 0.07 8.68 -4.95
CA VAL A 357 0.55 7.71 -5.94
C VAL A 357 0.40 6.27 -5.46
N MET A 358 0.84 5.95 -4.24
CA MET A 358 0.76 4.59 -3.71
C MET A 358 -0.68 4.05 -3.60
N PRO A 359 -1.66 4.79 -3.04
CA PRO A 359 -3.05 4.33 -3.00
C PRO A 359 -3.67 4.13 -4.39
N VAL A 360 -3.32 4.97 -5.37
CA VAL A 360 -3.80 4.83 -6.75
C VAL A 360 -3.19 3.61 -7.43
N TRP A 361 -1.88 3.41 -7.29
CA TRP A 361 -1.17 2.27 -7.85
C TRP A 361 -1.69 0.93 -7.29
N LEU A 362 -1.91 0.85 -5.97
CA LEU A 362 -2.48 -0.34 -5.32
C LEU A 362 -3.93 -0.63 -5.75
N ARG A 363 -4.72 0.40 -6.11
CA ARG A 363 -6.08 0.21 -6.65
C ARG A 363 -6.08 -0.29 -8.09
N LEU A 364 -5.07 0.10 -8.87
CA LEU A 364 -4.95 -0.28 -10.28
C LEU A 364 -4.35 -1.69 -10.44
N GLN A 365 -3.49 -2.13 -9.52
CA GLN A 365 -2.99 -3.50 -9.50
C GLN A 365 -4.00 -4.46 -8.85
N ASN A 366 -4.78 -5.12 -9.71
CA ASN A 366 -5.70 -6.18 -9.31
C ASN A 366 -4.91 -7.40 -8.79
N ARG A 367 -4.92 -7.63 -7.47
CA ARG A 367 -4.63 -8.90 -6.73
C ARG A 367 -3.37 -9.75 -7.03
N GLN A 368 -2.47 -9.38 -7.95
CA GLN A 368 -1.44 -10.30 -8.45
C GLN A 368 0.03 -9.92 -8.25
N ALA A 369 0.37 -8.85 -7.52
CA ALA A 369 1.78 -8.47 -7.30
C ALA A 369 2.18 -8.56 -5.82
N SER A 370 2.75 -9.70 -5.42
CA SER A 370 3.42 -9.92 -4.13
C SER A 370 4.93 -10.12 -4.32
N VAL A 371 5.59 -9.22 -5.05
CA VAL A 371 7.06 -9.12 -5.08
C VAL A 371 7.46 -7.80 -4.42
N SER A 372 8.12 -7.87 -3.26
CA SER A 372 8.55 -6.71 -2.46
C SER A 372 9.46 -5.72 -3.22
N GLY A 373 10.04 -6.10 -4.36
CA GLY A 373 10.85 -5.24 -5.22
C GLY A 373 10.03 -4.15 -5.93
N ASP A 374 8.85 -4.50 -6.45
CA ASP A 374 8.05 -3.60 -7.29
C ASP A 374 7.58 -2.35 -6.51
N VAL A 375 7.21 -2.51 -5.24
CA VAL A 375 6.76 -1.41 -4.38
C VAL A 375 7.87 -0.39 -4.14
N ARG A 376 9.11 -0.86 -3.91
CA ARG A 376 10.27 -0.01 -3.65
C ARG A 376 10.57 0.89 -4.86
N ASP A 377 10.58 0.30 -6.04
CA ASP A 377 10.90 1.01 -7.28
C ASP A 377 9.80 2.00 -7.66
N VAL A 378 8.53 1.65 -7.44
CA VAL A 378 7.39 2.56 -7.63
C VAL A 378 7.48 3.76 -6.70
N VAL A 379 7.81 3.57 -5.41
CA VAL A 379 8.00 4.68 -4.46
C VAL A 379 9.15 5.60 -4.90
N LEU A 380 10.29 5.05 -5.31
CA LEU A 380 11.43 5.86 -5.79
C LEU A 380 11.08 6.65 -7.04
N LEU A 381 10.53 5.98 -8.05
CA LEU A 381 10.14 6.63 -9.30
C LEU A 381 9.10 7.72 -9.03
N SER A 382 8.10 7.42 -8.20
CA SER A 382 7.08 8.37 -7.75
C SER A 382 7.70 9.62 -7.12
N ARG A 383 8.66 9.46 -6.20
CA ARG A 383 9.34 10.62 -5.59
C ARG A 383 10.14 11.42 -6.63
N ARG A 384 10.89 10.77 -7.52
CA ARG A 384 11.68 11.45 -8.57
C ARG A 384 10.80 12.26 -9.51
N VAL A 385 9.72 11.66 -9.99
CA VAL A 385 8.73 12.33 -10.85
C VAL A 385 8.03 13.46 -10.11
N SER A 386 7.65 13.26 -8.84
CA SER A 386 7.02 14.30 -8.03
C SER A 386 7.93 15.53 -7.86
N ILE A 387 9.22 15.33 -7.58
CA ILE A 387 10.19 16.43 -7.49
C ILE A 387 10.25 17.20 -8.82
N ALA A 388 10.38 16.49 -9.94
CA ALA A 388 10.42 17.12 -11.25
C ALA A 388 9.13 17.92 -11.56
N VAL A 389 7.95 17.37 -11.24
CA VAL A 389 6.66 18.04 -11.41
C VAL A 389 6.55 19.28 -10.51
N ILE A 390 6.94 19.21 -9.24
CA ILE A 390 6.90 20.36 -8.32
C ILE A 390 7.81 21.49 -8.81
N MET A 391 9.00 21.15 -9.31
CA MET A 391 9.93 22.13 -9.89
C MET A 391 9.39 22.74 -11.18
N ALA A 392 8.75 21.93 -12.04
CA ALA A 392 8.08 22.41 -13.23
C ALA A 392 6.92 23.35 -12.90
N LEU A 393 6.11 23.04 -11.88
CA LEU A 393 5.03 23.94 -11.41
C LEU A 393 5.58 25.29 -10.96
N GLY A 394 6.69 25.31 -10.21
CA GLY A 394 7.37 26.55 -9.83
C GLY A 394 7.87 27.35 -11.04
N TYR A 395 8.45 26.68 -12.03
CA TYR A 395 8.88 27.30 -13.29
C TYR A 395 7.70 27.86 -14.10
N PHE A 396 6.60 27.12 -14.24
CA PHE A 396 5.40 27.59 -14.94
C PHE A 396 4.77 28.79 -14.23
N TYR A 397 4.71 28.77 -12.89
CA TYR A 397 4.22 29.92 -12.12
C TYR A 397 5.10 31.15 -12.36
N TYR A 398 6.42 31.02 -12.37
CA TYR A 398 7.34 32.10 -12.71
C TYR A 398 7.00 32.72 -14.07
N HIS A 399 6.82 31.87 -15.08
CA HIS A 399 6.54 32.32 -16.44
C HIS A 399 5.17 32.99 -16.58
N LEU A 400 4.14 32.43 -15.94
CA LEU A 400 2.77 32.95 -15.97
C LEU A 400 2.63 34.27 -15.18
N SER A 401 3.35 34.41 -14.06
CA SER A 401 3.33 35.63 -13.23
C SER A 401 4.12 36.81 -13.82
N GLY A 402 4.87 36.58 -14.92
CA GLY A 402 5.59 37.63 -15.64
C GLY A 402 6.86 38.14 -14.95
N GLY A 403 7.34 37.50 -13.88
CA GLY A 403 8.65 37.76 -13.24
C GLY A 403 8.83 39.15 -12.59
N ALA A 404 7.88 40.08 -12.74
CA ALA A 404 7.99 41.47 -12.27
C ALA A 404 7.47 41.70 -10.85
N ALA A 405 6.76 40.73 -10.27
CA ALA A 405 6.24 40.86 -8.92
C ALA A 405 7.40 40.88 -7.90
N ALA A 406 7.31 41.80 -6.93
CA ALA A 406 8.24 41.85 -5.81
C ALA A 406 8.30 40.47 -5.13
N LEU A 407 9.51 40.00 -4.80
CA LEU A 407 9.69 38.71 -4.14
C LEU A 407 8.77 38.63 -2.91
N ALA A 408 8.73 39.71 -2.13
CA ALA A 408 7.96 39.82 -0.91
C ALA A 408 6.42 39.67 -1.07
N ALA A 409 5.85 39.77 -2.26
CA ALA A 409 4.42 39.53 -2.48
C ALA A 409 4.14 38.04 -2.71
N ILE A 410 4.96 37.39 -3.53
CA ILE A 410 4.77 36.00 -3.99
C ILE A 410 4.73 35.00 -2.83
N GLY A 411 5.53 35.22 -1.79
CA GLY A 411 5.61 34.33 -0.64
C GLY A 411 4.51 34.54 0.38
N LEU A 412 3.90 35.74 0.45
CA LEU A 412 2.70 35.97 1.26
C LEU A 412 1.51 35.17 0.70
N ILE A 413 1.41 35.07 -0.63
CA ILE A 413 0.43 34.20 -1.30
C ILE A 413 0.58 32.75 -0.83
N SER A 414 1.82 32.25 -0.80
CA SER A 414 2.10 30.89 -0.32
C SER A 414 1.81 30.70 1.17
N PHE A 415 2.18 31.66 2.02
CA PHE A 415 1.88 31.61 3.45
C PHE A 415 0.37 31.55 3.71
N ALA A 416 -0.42 32.35 2.99
CA ALA A 416 -1.88 32.32 3.08
C ALA A 416 -2.49 30.99 2.62
N GLY A 417 -1.95 30.38 1.55
CA GLY A 417 -2.43 29.10 1.05
C GLY A 417 -2.19 27.95 2.02
N VAL A 418 -1.02 27.92 2.65
CA VAL A 418 -0.65 26.88 3.62
C VAL A 418 -1.27 27.11 5.00
N ALA A 419 -1.53 28.38 5.37
CA ALA A 419 -2.23 28.74 6.60
C ALA A 419 -3.64 28.13 6.69
N GLN A 420 -4.25 27.78 5.54
CA GLN A 420 -5.55 27.11 5.50
C GLN A 420 -5.58 25.78 6.26
N LEU A 421 -4.42 25.13 6.46
CA LEU A 421 -4.32 23.90 7.26
C LEU A 421 -4.48 24.13 8.76
N LEU A 422 -4.30 25.38 9.23
CA LEU A 422 -4.20 25.71 10.65
C LEU A 422 -5.47 25.39 11.45
N PRO A 423 -6.70 25.73 11.02
CA PRO A 423 -7.90 25.44 11.80
C PRO A 423 -8.08 23.93 12.07
N ALA A 424 -7.89 23.10 11.04
CA ALA A 424 -7.95 21.65 11.16
C ALA A 424 -6.82 21.07 12.04
N LEU A 425 -5.62 21.66 11.98
CA LEU A 425 -4.48 21.28 12.82
C LEU A 425 -4.73 21.60 14.30
N VAL A 426 -5.13 22.84 14.61
CA VAL A 426 -5.38 23.31 15.97
C VAL A 426 -6.59 22.58 16.57
N GLY A 427 -7.69 22.45 15.80
CA GLY A 427 -8.85 21.66 16.21
C GLY A 427 -8.47 20.19 16.48
N GLY A 428 -7.62 19.60 15.64
CA GLY A 428 -7.12 18.25 15.84
C GLY A 428 -6.31 18.07 17.14
N LEU A 429 -5.53 19.08 17.52
CA LEU A 429 -4.68 19.05 18.72
C LEU A 429 -5.44 19.26 20.04
N PHE A 430 -6.48 20.09 20.03
CA PHE A 430 -7.11 20.56 21.27
C PHE A 430 -8.58 20.18 21.41
N TRP A 431 -9.27 19.85 20.33
CA TRP A 431 -10.71 19.56 20.35
C TRP A 431 -10.99 18.08 20.07
N ARG A 432 -11.48 17.35 21.08
CA ARG A 432 -11.80 15.91 20.96
C ARG A 432 -12.92 15.65 19.96
N GLY A 433 -13.92 16.54 19.92
CA GLY A 433 -15.10 16.43 19.05
C GLY A 433 -14.91 16.88 17.60
N ALA A 434 -13.71 17.33 17.21
CA ALA A 434 -13.44 17.70 15.82
C ALA A 434 -13.57 16.49 14.88
N THR A 435 -14.29 16.65 13.77
CA THR A 435 -14.63 15.54 12.85
C THR A 435 -13.90 15.64 11.51
N ARG A 436 -13.77 14.50 10.84
CA ARG A 436 -13.18 14.43 9.50
C ARG A 436 -13.94 15.26 8.46
N SER A 437 -15.28 15.23 8.50
CA SER A 437 -16.14 16.01 7.61
C SER A 437 -15.96 17.50 7.82
N GLY A 438 -15.85 17.95 9.08
CA GLY A 438 -15.55 19.34 9.39
C GLY A 438 -14.21 19.78 8.82
N ALA A 439 -13.16 18.98 9.01
CA ALA A 439 -11.83 19.26 8.46
C ALA A 439 -11.86 19.39 6.93
N LEU A 440 -12.46 18.44 6.22
CA LEU A 440 -12.57 18.49 4.76
C LEU A 440 -13.37 19.71 4.26
N ALA A 441 -14.51 20.02 4.89
CA ALA A 441 -15.35 21.14 4.48
C ALA A 441 -14.64 22.49 4.71
N GLY A 442 -14.06 22.71 5.90
CA GLY A 442 -13.33 23.94 6.21
C GLY A 442 -12.14 24.16 5.29
N LEU A 443 -11.31 23.12 5.09
CA LEU A 443 -10.15 23.18 4.18
C LEU A 443 -10.57 23.51 2.74
N THR A 444 -11.64 22.89 2.24
CA THR A 444 -12.12 23.11 0.87
C THR A 444 -12.61 24.53 0.67
N VAL A 445 -13.40 25.05 1.62
CA VAL A 445 -13.92 26.43 1.57
C VAL A 445 -12.78 27.45 1.66
N GLY A 446 -11.90 27.32 2.66
CA GLY A 446 -10.77 28.23 2.82
C GLY A 446 -9.83 28.25 1.64
N PHE A 447 -9.46 27.07 1.14
CA PHE A 447 -8.59 26.93 -0.01
C PHE A 447 -9.23 27.46 -1.29
N GLY A 448 -10.52 27.20 -1.52
CA GLY A 448 -11.25 27.73 -2.67
C GLY A 448 -11.31 29.26 -2.68
N ILE A 449 -11.56 29.88 -1.52
CA ILE A 449 -11.57 31.34 -1.39
C ILE A 449 -10.18 31.91 -1.62
N TRP A 450 -9.13 31.34 -1.00
CA TRP A 450 -7.75 31.80 -1.21
C TRP A 450 -7.32 31.66 -2.69
N LEU A 451 -7.68 30.54 -3.34
CA LEU A 451 -7.40 30.30 -4.75
C LEU A 451 -8.01 31.41 -5.61
N TYR A 452 -9.28 31.75 -5.34
CA TYR A 452 -10.02 32.76 -6.09
C TYR A 452 -9.56 34.20 -5.83
N THR A 453 -9.33 34.55 -4.56
CA THR A 453 -9.08 35.94 -4.11
C THR A 453 -7.61 36.35 -4.13
N MET A 454 -6.67 35.39 -4.12
CA MET A 454 -5.25 35.69 -3.96
C MET A 454 -4.34 34.99 -4.99
N LEU A 455 -4.47 33.67 -5.19
CA LEU A 455 -3.55 32.94 -6.09
C LEU A 455 -3.80 33.29 -7.56
N LEU A 456 -5.06 33.22 -8.01
CA LEU A 456 -5.39 33.43 -9.42
C LEU A 456 -5.23 34.90 -9.86
N PRO A 457 -5.63 35.93 -9.08
CA PRO A 457 -5.36 37.33 -9.43
C PRO A 457 -3.87 37.63 -9.58
N ALA A 458 -3.01 36.99 -8.78
CA ALA A 458 -1.56 37.16 -8.86
C ALA A 458 -0.94 36.58 -10.15
N LEU A 459 -1.65 35.74 -10.89
CA LEU A 459 -1.23 35.23 -12.21
C LEU A 459 -1.63 36.18 -13.35
N GLY A 460 -2.30 37.30 -13.05
CA GLY A 460 -2.77 38.27 -14.03
C GLY A 460 -3.84 37.74 -14.98
N GLY A 461 -4.02 38.43 -16.11
CA GLY A 461 -5.07 38.14 -17.11
C GLY A 461 -4.92 36.83 -17.89
N GLY A 462 -3.91 36.00 -17.60
CA GLY A 462 -3.64 34.76 -18.33
C GLY A 462 -4.60 33.61 -17.99
N LEU A 463 -5.02 33.48 -16.73
CA LEU A 463 -5.92 32.41 -16.27
C LEU A 463 -7.29 32.92 -15.81
N LEU A 464 -7.34 34.15 -15.30
CA LEU A 464 -8.58 34.77 -14.85
C LEU A 464 -8.90 35.95 -15.77
N PRO A 465 -9.95 35.86 -16.61
CA PRO A 465 -10.31 36.93 -17.53
C PRO A 465 -10.51 38.25 -16.79
N GLU A 466 -10.03 39.35 -17.38
CA GLU A 466 -10.11 40.68 -16.77
C GLU A 466 -11.54 41.11 -16.44
N HIS A 467 -12.52 40.61 -17.21
CA HIS A 467 -13.94 40.79 -16.92
C HIS A 467 -14.34 40.27 -15.52
N ILE A 468 -13.82 39.12 -15.09
CA ILE A 468 -14.15 38.52 -13.78
C ILE A 468 -13.46 39.28 -12.65
N LEU A 469 -12.25 39.80 -12.86
CA LEU A 469 -11.59 40.67 -11.88
C LEU A 469 -12.37 41.98 -11.65
N ARG A 470 -12.90 42.57 -12.72
CA ARG A 470 -13.63 43.84 -12.65
C ARG A 470 -15.10 43.71 -12.24
N HIS A 471 -15.81 42.68 -12.71
CA HIS A 471 -17.27 42.54 -12.51
C HIS A 471 -17.65 41.38 -11.59
N GLY A 472 -16.69 40.56 -11.15
CA GLY A 472 -16.93 39.38 -10.34
C GLY A 472 -17.42 38.17 -11.15
N LEU A 473 -17.54 37.03 -10.46
CA LEU A 473 -18.04 35.80 -11.07
C LEU A 473 -19.49 35.99 -11.56
N PHE A 474 -19.80 35.53 -12.78
CA PHE A 474 -21.13 35.67 -13.41
C PHE A 474 -21.63 37.13 -13.58
N GLY A 475 -20.74 38.12 -13.50
CA GLY A 475 -21.12 39.54 -13.58
C GLY A 475 -21.72 40.10 -12.28
N LEU A 476 -21.66 39.35 -11.18
CA LEU A 476 -22.08 39.82 -9.86
C LEU A 476 -20.93 40.57 -9.19
N SER A 477 -21.06 41.89 -9.08
CA SER A 477 -20.06 42.77 -8.44
C SER A 477 -19.73 42.38 -7.00
N TRP A 478 -20.66 41.68 -6.32
CA TRP A 478 -20.46 41.19 -4.96
C TRP A 478 -19.43 40.04 -4.87
N LEU A 479 -19.17 39.35 -5.97
CA LEU A 479 -18.23 38.23 -6.09
C LEU A 479 -16.91 38.66 -6.74
N ARG A 480 -16.47 39.91 -6.57
CA ARG A 480 -15.15 40.34 -7.07
C ARG A 480 -14.03 39.72 -6.23
N PRO A 481 -12.95 39.19 -6.85
CA PRO A 481 -11.85 38.56 -6.11
C PRO A 481 -11.20 39.46 -5.04
N GLU A 482 -10.93 40.73 -5.37
CA GLU A 482 -10.22 41.68 -4.50
C GLU A 482 -11.17 42.47 -3.58
N ALA A 483 -12.48 42.38 -3.81
CA ALA A 483 -13.52 43.04 -3.04
C ALA A 483 -14.68 42.07 -2.79
N LEU A 484 -14.33 40.86 -2.31
CA LEU A 484 -15.30 39.82 -2.00
C LEU A 484 -16.25 40.33 -0.94
N PHE A 485 -17.51 40.07 -1.17
CA PHE A 485 -18.56 40.64 -0.37
C PHE A 485 -18.69 42.19 -0.44
N GLY A 486 -18.17 42.84 -1.49
CA GLY A 486 -18.43 44.26 -1.78
C GLY A 486 -17.76 45.20 -0.78
N ILE A 487 -16.82 44.66 0.00
CA ILE A 487 -16.02 45.41 0.97
C ILE A 487 -14.83 46.00 0.22
N GLU A 488 -14.88 47.30 -0.04
CA GLU A 488 -13.81 48.07 -0.67
C GLU A 488 -13.00 48.84 0.39
N GLY A 489 -11.71 49.11 0.09
CA GLY A 489 -10.83 49.90 0.96
C GLY A 489 -9.94 49.11 1.93
N LEU A 490 -10.02 47.78 1.94
CA LEU A 490 -9.05 46.91 2.62
C LEU A 490 -7.88 46.57 1.70
N ASP A 491 -6.69 46.37 2.28
CA ASP A 491 -5.56 45.78 1.56
C ASP A 491 -5.94 44.38 1.00
N PRO A 492 -5.62 44.06 -0.26
CA PRO A 492 -6.03 42.80 -0.89
C PRO A 492 -5.56 41.54 -0.14
N THR A 493 -4.38 41.59 0.49
CA THR A 493 -3.85 40.47 1.29
C THR A 493 -4.66 40.30 2.57
N VAL A 494 -4.94 41.40 3.27
CA VAL A 494 -5.77 41.40 4.49
C VAL A 494 -7.16 40.87 4.18
N HIS A 495 -7.76 41.36 3.10
CA HIS A 495 -9.07 40.95 2.64
C HIS A 495 -9.15 39.44 2.35
N ALA A 496 -8.22 38.91 1.56
CA ALA A 496 -8.18 37.50 1.19
C ALA A 496 -7.99 36.59 2.42
N VAL A 497 -7.09 36.96 3.33
CA VAL A 497 -6.81 36.17 4.54
C VAL A 497 -7.99 36.21 5.50
N MET A 498 -8.59 37.37 5.71
CA MET A 498 -9.76 37.53 6.58
C MET A 498 -10.88 36.58 6.15
N TRP A 499 -11.28 36.61 4.87
CA TRP A 499 -12.38 35.76 4.38
C TRP A 499 -12.03 34.29 4.31
N SER A 500 -10.87 33.94 3.73
CA SER A 500 -10.47 32.54 3.60
C SER A 500 -10.33 31.86 4.95
N MET A 501 -9.66 32.49 5.92
CA MET A 501 -9.41 31.89 7.24
C MET A 501 -10.66 31.88 8.14
N SER A 502 -11.44 32.97 8.14
CA SER A 502 -12.66 33.02 8.97
C SER A 502 -13.70 32.02 8.50
N LEU A 503 -13.96 31.92 7.19
CA LEU A 503 -14.92 30.96 6.64
C LEU A 503 -14.41 29.52 6.76
N ASN A 504 -13.10 29.28 6.60
CA ASN A 504 -12.50 27.98 6.87
C ASN A 504 -12.75 27.54 8.32
N ALA A 505 -12.39 28.38 9.29
CA ALA A 505 -12.58 28.08 10.70
C ALA A 505 -14.07 27.93 11.07
N LEU A 506 -14.93 28.81 10.56
CA LEU A 506 -16.38 28.76 10.81
C LEU A 506 -17.00 27.47 10.27
N VAL A 507 -16.73 27.12 9.01
CA VAL A 507 -17.25 25.89 8.39
C VAL A 507 -16.68 24.66 9.09
N PHE A 508 -15.39 24.65 9.42
CA PHE A 508 -14.76 23.59 10.20
C PHE A 508 -15.49 23.35 11.53
N CYS A 509 -15.75 24.43 12.28
CA CYS A 509 -16.45 24.36 13.56
C CYS A 509 -17.91 23.93 13.41
N LEU A 510 -18.68 24.56 12.52
CA LEU A 510 -20.10 24.26 12.32
C LEU A 510 -20.32 22.82 11.87
N VAL A 511 -19.59 22.37 10.84
CA VAL A 511 -19.73 21.00 10.33
C VAL A 511 -19.25 19.98 11.37
N SER A 512 -18.19 20.28 12.14
CA SER A 512 -17.76 19.39 13.25
C SER A 512 -18.79 19.29 14.37
N LEU A 513 -19.50 20.38 14.69
CA LEU A 513 -20.58 20.37 15.69
C LEU A 513 -21.84 19.68 15.20
N MET A 514 -22.13 19.75 13.89
CA MET A 514 -23.30 19.13 13.27
C MET A 514 -23.10 17.65 12.89
N SER A 515 -21.85 17.17 12.91
CA SER A 515 -21.53 15.78 12.56
C SER A 515 -21.02 15.00 13.77
N PHE A 516 -21.22 13.69 13.75
CA PHE A 516 -20.74 12.81 14.81
C PHE A 516 -19.42 12.15 14.43
N PRO A 517 -18.37 12.22 15.28
CA PRO A 517 -17.09 11.58 15.01
C PRO A 517 -17.24 10.05 15.01
N SER A 518 -16.66 9.40 14.01
CA SER A 518 -16.61 7.93 13.93
C SER A 518 -15.89 7.31 15.14
N PRO A 519 -16.09 6.02 15.46
CA PRO A 519 -15.40 5.37 16.59
C PRO A 519 -13.87 5.52 16.53
N LEU A 520 -13.27 5.34 15.34
CA LEU A 520 -11.83 5.54 15.13
C LEU A 520 -11.41 7.01 15.33
N GLU A 521 -12.23 7.98 14.91
CA GLU A 521 -11.96 9.41 15.15
C GLU A 521 -12.00 9.77 16.64
N ARG A 522 -12.91 9.16 17.41
CA ARG A 522 -12.99 9.36 18.87
C ARG A 522 -11.75 8.81 19.58
N LEU A 523 -11.32 7.60 19.23
CA LEU A 523 -10.13 6.98 19.79
C LEU A 523 -8.87 7.80 19.47
N GLN A 524 -8.68 8.18 18.20
CA GLN A 524 -7.56 9.02 17.79
C GLN A 524 -7.63 10.41 18.44
N GLY A 525 -8.81 11.00 18.55
CA GLY A 525 -9.00 12.28 19.23
C GLY A 525 -8.65 12.25 20.71
N ALA A 526 -8.98 11.17 21.41
CA ALA A 526 -8.54 10.98 22.79
C ALA A 526 -7.00 10.88 22.89
N GLN A 527 -6.36 10.08 22.03
CA GLN A 527 -4.89 9.92 22.03
C GLN A 527 -4.15 11.22 21.71
N PHE A 528 -4.65 12.02 20.76
CA PHE A 528 -4.05 13.30 20.40
C PHE A 528 -4.24 14.35 21.50
N VAL A 529 -5.47 14.49 22.02
CA VAL A 529 -5.76 15.52 23.02
C VAL A 529 -5.08 15.20 24.35
N ASN A 530 -5.06 13.93 24.76
CA ASN A 530 -4.52 13.46 26.04
C ASN A 530 -3.12 12.85 25.91
N VAL A 531 -2.35 13.27 24.90
CA VAL A 531 -1.03 12.69 24.61
C VAL A 531 -0.06 12.82 25.79
N PHE A 532 -0.23 13.82 26.67
CA PHE A 532 0.60 13.98 27.85
C PHE A 532 0.30 12.92 28.93
N ASP A 533 -0.94 12.43 28.99
CA ASP A 533 -1.41 11.49 30.02
C ASP A 533 -1.06 10.04 29.67
N HIS A 534 -0.98 9.71 28.38
CA HIS A 534 -0.81 8.34 27.88
C HIS A 534 0.62 8.02 27.40
N SER A 535 1.52 9.01 27.41
CA SER A 535 2.90 8.87 26.89
C SER A 535 3.94 8.80 28.02
N ALA A 536 3.73 7.92 29.00
CA ALA A 536 4.82 7.49 29.85
C ALA A 536 5.74 6.57 29.03
N GLY A 537 6.97 7.01 28.78
CA GLY A 537 8.00 6.17 28.16
C GLY A 537 8.31 4.93 29.01
N PRO A 538 9.08 3.97 28.47
CA PRO A 538 9.45 2.75 29.18
C PRO A 538 10.38 3.11 30.33
N ARG A 539 9.81 3.41 31.50
CA ARG A 539 10.51 3.54 32.77
C ARG A 539 9.89 2.51 33.70
N GLY A 540 10.77 1.64 34.20
CA GLY A 540 10.42 0.43 34.90
C GLY A 540 9.49 0.65 36.09
N TRP A 541 8.77 -0.42 36.43
CA TRP A 541 8.10 -0.62 37.69
C TRP A 541 8.92 -0.05 38.85
N THR A 542 8.49 1.11 39.35
CA THR A 542 8.89 1.58 40.67
C THR A 542 7.61 1.76 41.44
N GLY A 543 7.34 0.78 42.31
CA GLY A 543 6.14 0.70 43.12
C GLY A 543 5.97 1.95 43.98
N SER A 544 4.78 2.53 43.90
CA SER A 544 4.20 3.30 44.98
C SER A 544 2.70 3.45 44.72
N VAL A 545 1.92 2.81 45.59
CA VAL A 545 0.48 3.03 45.82
C VAL A 545 -0.46 2.63 44.67
N ALA A 546 -0.50 1.34 44.36
CA ALA A 546 -1.80 0.73 44.12
C ALA A 546 -2.37 0.33 45.48
N GLN A 547 -3.46 0.97 45.89
CA GLN A 547 -4.12 0.60 47.14
C GLN A 547 -4.62 -0.83 46.95
N CYS A 548 -4.19 -1.76 47.81
CA CYS A 548 -4.63 -3.16 47.77
C CYS A 548 -6.17 -3.28 47.80
N GLU A 549 -6.85 -2.23 48.25
CA GLU A 549 -8.29 -2.00 48.20
C GLU A 549 -8.86 -2.05 46.77
N ASP A 550 -8.21 -1.43 45.79
CA ASP A 550 -8.66 -1.43 44.40
C ASP A 550 -8.55 -2.83 43.77
N LEU A 551 -7.46 -3.54 44.10
CA LEU A 551 -7.26 -4.94 43.69
C LEU A 551 -8.31 -5.84 44.34
N MET A 552 -8.70 -5.58 45.60
CA MET A 552 -9.76 -6.32 46.27
C MET A 552 -11.11 -6.06 45.60
N ILE A 553 -11.50 -4.81 45.35
CA ILE A 553 -12.78 -4.46 44.72
C ILE A 553 -12.90 -5.09 43.34
N MET A 554 -11.84 -5.03 42.53
CA MET A 554 -11.77 -5.67 41.23
C MET A 554 -11.92 -7.19 41.36
N SER A 555 -11.18 -7.81 42.29
CA SER A 555 -11.23 -9.26 42.50
C SER A 555 -12.62 -9.72 42.97
N GLN A 556 -13.31 -8.95 43.81
CA GLN A 556 -14.66 -9.24 44.27
C GLN A 556 -15.69 -9.22 43.14
N ARG A 557 -15.49 -8.38 42.11
CA ARG A 557 -16.37 -8.33 40.93
C ARG A 557 -16.16 -9.51 39.99
N ILE A 558 -14.96 -10.10 39.97
CA ILE A 558 -14.60 -11.18 39.03
C ILE A 558 -14.77 -12.56 39.68
N LEU A 559 -14.24 -12.76 40.88
CA LEU A 559 -14.28 -14.02 41.62
C LEU A 559 -15.50 -14.11 42.55
N GLY A 560 -16.20 -13.00 42.80
CA GLY A 560 -17.23 -12.92 43.83
C GLY A 560 -16.67 -12.51 45.19
N ALA A 561 -17.52 -11.89 46.01
CA ALA A 561 -17.11 -11.22 47.25
C ALA A 561 -16.43 -12.16 48.25
N THR A 562 -16.97 -13.36 48.44
CA THR A 562 -16.51 -14.36 49.41
C THR A 562 -15.16 -14.96 49.02
N GLU A 563 -14.97 -15.29 47.74
CA GLU A 563 -13.76 -15.95 47.23
C GLU A 563 -12.57 -14.98 47.18
N ALA A 564 -12.82 -13.75 46.73
CA ALA A 564 -11.82 -12.68 46.75
C ALA A 564 -11.39 -12.34 48.18
N GLN A 565 -12.33 -12.20 49.13
CA GLN A 565 -11.99 -11.97 50.53
C GLN A 565 -11.14 -13.11 51.13
N ALA A 566 -11.49 -14.37 50.83
CA ALA A 566 -10.72 -15.53 51.28
C ALA A 566 -9.30 -15.57 50.68
N PHE A 567 -9.13 -15.21 49.42
CA PHE A 567 -7.81 -15.10 48.78
C PHE A 567 -6.93 -14.04 49.45
N PHE A 568 -7.45 -12.82 49.60
CA PHE A 568 -6.71 -11.71 50.21
C PHE A 568 -6.41 -11.96 51.70
N GLN A 569 -7.31 -12.63 52.43
CA GLN A 569 -7.03 -13.06 53.81
C GLN A 569 -5.91 -14.10 53.88
N ARG A 570 -5.88 -15.08 52.97
CA ARG A 570 -4.78 -16.08 52.90
C ARG A 570 -3.44 -15.41 52.61
N GLU A 571 -3.41 -14.46 51.68
CA GLU A 571 -2.20 -13.70 51.34
C GLU A 571 -1.76 -12.77 52.48
N ARG A 572 -2.70 -12.14 53.18
CA ARG A 572 -2.43 -11.36 54.40
C ARG A 572 -1.77 -12.21 55.48
N MET A 573 -2.28 -13.43 55.71
CA MET A 573 -1.68 -14.35 56.68
C MET A 573 -0.29 -14.81 56.25
N ARG A 574 -0.06 -15.04 54.94
CA ARG A 574 1.27 -15.36 54.39
C ARG A 574 2.30 -14.24 54.57
N GLN A 575 1.84 -12.99 54.60
CA GLN A 575 2.68 -11.81 54.81
C GLN A 575 2.84 -11.43 56.29
N GLY A 576 2.40 -12.28 57.22
CA GLY A 576 2.58 -12.05 58.67
C GLY A 576 1.48 -11.21 59.33
N GLY A 577 0.36 -10.95 58.65
CA GLY A 577 -0.89 -10.49 59.26
C GLY A 577 -0.91 -9.05 59.79
N ARG A 578 0.08 -8.21 59.44
CA ARG A 578 0.11 -6.80 59.87
C ARG A 578 -0.72 -5.95 58.90
N GLY A 579 -1.82 -5.36 59.39
CA GLY A 579 -2.72 -4.51 58.62
C GLY A 579 -4.03 -5.19 58.17
N PRO A 580 -5.02 -4.41 57.68
CA PRO A 580 -6.32 -4.93 57.24
C PRO A 580 -6.27 -5.65 55.88
N LEU A 581 -5.28 -5.34 55.02
CA LEU A 581 -5.08 -5.92 53.68
C LEU A 581 -3.60 -6.29 53.46
N PRO A 582 -3.28 -7.24 52.55
CA PRO A 582 -1.90 -7.58 52.20
C PRO A 582 -1.19 -6.43 51.47
N GLU A 583 0.13 -6.35 51.60
CA GLU A 583 0.94 -5.45 50.79
C GLU A 583 1.04 -5.98 49.34
N PRO A 584 0.92 -5.11 48.32
CA PRO A 584 0.94 -5.49 46.91
C PRO A 584 2.36 -5.80 46.42
N THR A 585 2.96 -6.84 46.98
CA THR A 585 4.28 -7.34 46.59
C THR A 585 4.22 -8.03 45.21
N PRO A 586 5.30 -8.07 44.43
CA PRO A 586 5.32 -8.74 43.12
C PRO A 586 4.85 -10.21 43.19
N ALA A 587 5.22 -10.93 44.25
CA ALA A 587 4.77 -12.31 44.48
C ALA A 587 3.27 -12.43 44.79
N PHE A 588 2.67 -11.41 45.41
CA PHE A 588 1.22 -11.33 45.58
C PHE A 588 0.53 -11.07 44.24
N LEU A 589 1.04 -10.13 43.44
CA LEU A 589 0.47 -9.79 42.13
C LEU A 589 0.52 -10.98 41.15
N GLU A 590 1.62 -11.73 41.10
CA GLU A 590 1.71 -12.95 40.27
C GLU A 590 0.69 -14.03 40.70
N ARG A 591 0.45 -14.17 42.01
CA ARG A 591 -0.53 -15.13 42.53
C ARG A 591 -1.95 -14.67 42.25
N LEU A 592 -2.23 -13.38 42.41
CA LEU A 592 -3.50 -12.78 42.06
C LEU A 592 -3.78 -12.91 40.56
N GLU A 593 -2.76 -12.72 39.72
CA GLU A 593 -2.85 -12.90 38.27
C GLU A 593 -3.20 -14.32 37.91
N ARG A 594 -2.55 -15.32 38.54
CA ARG A 594 -2.89 -16.74 38.33
C ARG A 594 -4.31 -17.07 38.76
N GLU A 595 -4.76 -16.54 39.90
CA GLU A 595 -6.11 -16.78 40.41
C GLU A 595 -7.16 -16.17 39.47
N LEU A 596 -6.96 -14.94 39.00
CA LEU A 596 -7.85 -14.27 38.04
C LEU A 596 -7.78 -14.89 36.64
N SER A 597 -6.62 -15.42 36.24
CA SER A 597 -6.42 -16.06 34.93
C SER A 597 -7.36 -17.25 34.72
N ALA A 598 -7.73 -17.95 35.81
CA ALA A 598 -8.67 -19.06 35.75
C ALA A 598 -10.09 -18.63 35.35
N SER A 599 -10.47 -17.38 35.64
CA SER A 599 -11.82 -16.85 35.38
C SER A 599 -11.91 -16.01 34.11
N ILE A 600 -10.88 -15.21 33.81
CA ILE A 600 -10.90 -14.23 32.69
C ILE A 600 -9.77 -14.41 31.67
N GLY A 601 -8.88 -15.40 31.87
CA GLY A 601 -7.73 -15.66 31.00
C GLY A 601 -6.48 -14.84 31.34
N ALA A 602 -5.31 -15.42 31.08
CA ALA A 602 -4.02 -14.87 31.51
C ALA A 602 -3.71 -13.47 30.96
N ALA A 603 -4.00 -13.22 29.69
CA ALA A 603 -3.76 -11.91 29.07
C ALA A 603 -4.63 -10.80 29.68
N ALA A 604 -5.89 -11.09 30.01
CA ALA A 604 -6.82 -10.14 30.61
C ALA A 604 -6.48 -9.87 32.09
N ALA A 605 -6.15 -10.93 32.84
CA ALA A 605 -5.69 -10.81 34.23
C ALA A 605 -4.42 -9.96 34.33
N HIS A 606 -3.44 -10.21 33.46
CA HIS A 606 -2.20 -9.43 33.39
C HIS A 606 -2.45 -7.94 33.10
N ALA A 607 -3.32 -7.66 32.12
CA ALA A 607 -3.64 -6.29 31.72
C ALA A 607 -4.36 -5.50 32.83
N MET A 608 -5.35 -6.11 33.51
CA MET A 608 -6.11 -5.44 34.56
C MET A 608 -5.28 -5.20 35.83
N ILE A 609 -4.45 -6.17 36.24
CA ILE A 609 -3.52 -5.97 37.36
C ILE A 609 -2.52 -4.88 37.01
N GLY A 610 -1.96 -4.89 35.80
CA GLY A 610 -1.05 -3.84 35.33
C GLY A 610 -1.67 -2.43 35.34
N GLN A 611 -2.97 -2.30 35.06
CA GLN A 611 -3.69 -1.03 35.06
C GLN A 611 -3.97 -0.49 36.47
N ILE A 612 -4.35 -1.35 37.42
CA ILE A 612 -4.62 -0.95 38.82
C ILE A 612 -3.31 -0.75 39.58
N ALA A 613 -2.33 -1.64 39.37
CA ALA A 613 -0.99 -1.52 39.96
C ALA A 613 -0.23 -0.26 39.49
N GLY A 614 -0.61 0.30 38.33
CA GLY A 614 0.03 1.43 37.66
C GLY A 614 -0.48 2.82 38.03
N GLY A 615 -1.47 2.96 38.93
CA GLY A 615 -1.90 4.25 39.49
C GLY A 615 -2.85 5.10 38.64
N SER A 616 -3.61 4.51 37.72
CA SER A 616 -4.63 5.23 36.94
C SER A 616 -6.02 5.11 37.56
N SER A 617 -6.52 6.16 38.24
CA SER A 617 -7.92 6.24 38.70
C SER A 617 -8.85 6.51 37.50
N VAL A 618 -9.59 5.49 37.08
CA VAL A 618 -10.53 5.54 35.94
C VAL A 618 -11.97 5.48 36.45
N SER A 619 -12.85 6.30 35.86
CA SER A 619 -14.26 6.46 36.24
C SER A 619 -15.08 5.19 35.98
N VAL A 620 -16.10 4.92 36.81
CA VAL A 620 -17.06 3.83 36.62
C VAL A 620 -17.74 3.87 35.24
N ALA A 621 -17.85 5.05 34.63
CA ALA A 621 -18.37 5.21 33.27
C ALA A 621 -17.41 4.67 32.19
N ASP A 622 -16.10 4.79 32.39
CA ASP A 622 -15.08 4.23 31.48
C ASP A 622 -14.98 2.70 31.66
N LEU A 623 -15.22 2.19 32.88
CA LEU A 623 -15.32 0.76 33.14
C LEU A 623 -16.55 0.12 32.49
N LEU A 624 -17.68 0.82 32.45
CA LEU A 624 -18.88 0.37 31.74
C LEU A 624 -18.69 0.41 30.22
N ALA A 625 -17.97 1.42 29.69
CA ALA A 625 -17.64 1.49 28.28
C ALA A 625 -16.68 0.36 27.84
N VAL A 626 -15.69 0.02 28.68
CA VAL A 626 -14.77 -1.11 28.44
C VAL A 626 -15.48 -2.45 28.64
N ALA A 627 -16.45 -2.57 29.56
CA ALA A 627 -17.26 -3.77 29.74
C ALA A 627 -18.18 -4.04 28.53
N ASP A 628 -18.82 -2.99 27.99
CA ASP A 628 -19.59 -3.11 26.74
C ASP A 628 -18.69 -3.38 25.53
N GLU A 629 -17.50 -2.76 25.48
CA GLU A 629 -16.53 -3.00 24.41
C GLU A 629 -15.92 -4.41 24.49
N THR A 630 -15.68 -4.94 25.69
CA THR A 630 -15.20 -6.32 25.87
C THR A 630 -16.29 -7.34 25.61
N ALA A 631 -17.54 -7.07 25.99
CA ALA A 631 -18.67 -7.92 25.61
C ALA A 631 -18.87 -7.95 24.08
N GLN A 632 -18.80 -6.78 23.42
CA GLN A 632 -18.87 -6.69 21.96
C GLN A 632 -17.64 -7.29 21.28
N MET A 633 -16.43 -7.15 21.84
CA MET A 633 -15.22 -7.78 21.31
C MET A 633 -15.24 -9.30 21.51
N LEU A 634 -15.80 -9.82 22.60
CA LEU A 634 -15.96 -11.26 22.80
C LEU A 634 -17.00 -11.84 21.85
N GLU A 635 -18.12 -11.14 21.63
CA GLU A 635 -19.12 -11.53 20.62
C GLU A 635 -18.53 -11.45 19.21
N TYR A 636 -17.75 -10.41 18.90
CA TYR A 636 -17.08 -10.24 17.62
C TYR A 636 -15.94 -11.25 17.42
N SER A 637 -15.15 -11.55 18.46
CA SER A 637 -14.09 -12.56 18.44
C SER A 637 -14.67 -13.95 18.28
N SER A 638 -15.77 -14.27 18.97
CA SER A 638 -16.49 -15.53 18.80
C SER A 638 -17.09 -15.66 17.40
N ARG A 639 -17.65 -14.58 16.84
CA ARG A 639 -18.10 -14.55 15.43
C ARG A 639 -16.93 -14.71 14.47
N LEU A 640 -15.79 -14.06 14.71
CA LEU A 640 -14.58 -14.20 13.90
C LEU A 640 -13.98 -15.60 13.98
N GLU A 641 -13.97 -16.22 15.15
CA GLU A 641 -13.51 -17.60 15.34
C GLU A 641 -14.43 -18.58 14.62
N THR A 642 -15.74 -18.41 14.74
CA THR A 642 -16.73 -19.21 14.00
C THR A 642 -16.56 -19.03 12.49
N GLN A 643 -16.44 -17.79 12.01
CA GLN A 643 -16.19 -17.49 10.59
C GLN A 643 -14.83 -18.02 10.13
N SER A 644 -13.79 -17.93 10.95
CA SER A 644 -12.45 -18.44 10.63
C SER A 644 -12.43 -19.96 10.55
N ALA A 645 -13.13 -20.64 11.46
CA ALA A 645 -13.33 -22.08 11.44
C ALA A 645 -14.15 -22.52 10.21
N GLU A 646 -15.22 -21.80 9.87
CA GLU A 646 -16.04 -22.06 8.69
C GLU A 646 -15.27 -21.81 7.39
N LEU A 647 -14.47 -20.73 7.32
CA LEU A 647 -13.63 -20.43 6.18
C LEU A 647 -12.52 -21.48 6.02
N SER A 648 -11.92 -21.92 7.12
CA SER A 648 -10.89 -22.97 7.12
C SER A 648 -11.47 -24.33 6.69
N ALA A 649 -12.67 -24.67 7.16
CA ALA A 649 -13.40 -25.86 6.73
C ALA A 649 -13.76 -25.80 5.24
N THR A 650 -14.22 -24.64 4.77
CA THR A 650 -14.56 -24.41 3.35
C THR A 650 -13.33 -24.45 2.47
N ALA A 651 -12.22 -23.84 2.90
CA ALA A 651 -10.95 -23.88 2.18
C ALA A 651 -10.38 -25.30 2.09
N ARG A 652 -10.49 -26.08 3.16
CA ARG A 652 -10.12 -27.51 3.16
C ARG A 652 -10.99 -28.31 2.20
N LYS A 653 -12.31 -28.14 2.26
CA LYS A 653 -13.25 -28.79 1.34
C LYS A 653 -13.01 -28.39 -0.12
N LEU A 654 -12.69 -27.11 -0.38
CA LEU A 654 -12.36 -26.61 -1.70
C LEU A 654 -11.07 -27.24 -2.21
N ARG A 655 -10.04 -27.34 -1.36
CA ARG A 655 -8.76 -27.98 -1.70
C ARG A 655 -8.94 -29.46 -2.01
N GLU A 656 -9.66 -30.20 -1.18
CA GLU A 656 -9.99 -31.61 -1.41
C GLU A 656 -10.81 -31.80 -2.70
N THR A 657 -11.72 -30.87 -3.02
CA THR A 657 -12.49 -30.90 -4.28
C THR A 657 -11.61 -30.60 -5.48
N ASN A 658 -10.68 -29.64 -5.35
CA ASN A 658 -9.77 -29.28 -6.42
C ASN A 658 -8.78 -30.42 -6.72
N GLU A 659 -8.21 -31.04 -5.69
CA GLU A 659 -7.35 -32.22 -5.83
C GLU A 659 -8.09 -33.37 -6.54
N LYS A 660 -9.35 -33.64 -6.19
CA LYS A 660 -10.19 -34.62 -6.92
C LYS A 660 -10.45 -34.21 -8.37
N LEU A 661 -10.72 -32.93 -8.64
CA LEU A 661 -10.92 -32.43 -10.00
C LEU A 661 -9.65 -32.55 -10.84
N THR A 662 -8.47 -32.28 -10.27
CA THR A 662 -7.19 -32.46 -10.94
C THR A 662 -6.96 -33.93 -11.27
N GLN A 663 -7.18 -34.85 -10.33
CA GLN A 663 -7.06 -36.30 -10.57
C GLN A 663 -8.00 -36.78 -11.69
N ILE A 664 -9.26 -36.32 -11.69
CA ILE A 664 -10.20 -36.64 -12.77
C ILE A 664 -9.74 -36.06 -14.10
N SER A 665 -9.20 -34.84 -14.11
CA SER A 665 -8.68 -34.21 -15.33
C SER A 665 -7.50 -35.00 -15.90
N GLU A 666 -6.56 -35.42 -15.05
CA GLU A 666 -5.41 -36.24 -15.45
C GLU A 666 -5.85 -37.60 -16.01
N GLN A 667 -6.83 -38.26 -15.38
CA GLN A 667 -7.42 -39.50 -15.89
C GLN A 667 -8.10 -39.30 -17.25
N LYS A 668 -8.82 -38.18 -17.44
CA LYS A 668 -9.46 -37.84 -18.72
C LYS A 668 -8.42 -37.62 -19.82
N ASP A 669 -7.34 -36.90 -19.53
CA ASP A 669 -6.30 -36.61 -20.51
C ASP A 669 -5.52 -37.88 -20.89
N ALA A 670 -5.25 -38.77 -19.92
CA ALA A 670 -4.67 -40.09 -20.18
C ALA A 670 -5.57 -40.96 -21.06
N PHE A 671 -6.89 -40.99 -20.78
CA PHE A 671 -7.89 -41.70 -21.59
C PHE A 671 -7.90 -41.23 -23.05
N LEU A 672 -7.95 -39.91 -23.29
CA LEU A 672 -7.98 -39.34 -24.64
C LEU A 672 -6.71 -39.65 -25.44
N SER A 673 -5.55 -39.63 -24.77
CA SER A 673 -4.27 -39.99 -25.37
C SER A 673 -4.26 -41.45 -25.83
N GLN A 674 -4.75 -42.37 -24.99
CA GLN A 674 -4.78 -43.80 -25.28
C GLN A 674 -5.74 -44.14 -26.43
N VAL A 675 -6.96 -43.57 -26.43
CA VAL A 675 -7.92 -43.72 -27.53
C VAL A 675 -7.32 -43.26 -28.86
N SER A 676 -6.64 -42.11 -28.85
CA SER A 676 -5.99 -41.57 -30.05
C SER A 676 -4.92 -42.52 -30.61
N HIS A 677 -4.17 -43.20 -29.75
CA HIS A 677 -3.14 -44.16 -30.15
C HIS A 677 -3.74 -45.43 -30.78
N GLU A 678 -4.77 -45.97 -30.15
CA GLU A 678 -5.45 -47.19 -30.62
C GLU A 678 -6.24 -46.97 -31.93
N LEU A 679 -6.71 -45.76 -32.20
CA LEU A 679 -7.30 -45.39 -33.49
C LEU A 679 -6.23 -45.17 -34.58
N ARG A 680 -5.09 -44.57 -34.23
CA ARG A 680 -4.03 -44.24 -35.20
C ARG A 680 -3.39 -45.48 -35.80
N THR A 681 -3.20 -46.52 -35.02
CA THR A 681 -2.52 -47.77 -35.43
C THR A 681 -3.23 -48.47 -36.62
N PRO A 682 -4.52 -48.84 -36.54
CA PRO A 682 -5.25 -49.44 -37.67
C PRO A 682 -5.37 -48.48 -38.85
N MET A 683 -5.58 -47.17 -38.61
CA MET A 683 -5.63 -46.18 -39.70
C MET A 683 -4.32 -46.10 -40.49
N THR A 684 -3.18 -46.19 -39.80
CA THR A 684 -1.86 -46.16 -40.44
C THR A 684 -1.64 -47.43 -41.28
N SER A 685 -2.09 -48.59 -40.78
CA SER A 685 -2.05 -49.86 -41.51
C SER A 685 -2.92 -49.83 -42.77
N ILE A 686 -4.18 -49.39 -42.64
CA ILE A 686 -5.11 -49.22 -43.76
C ILE A 686 -4.52 -48.31 -44.83
N ARG A 687 -3.94 -47.17 -44.43
CA ARG A 687 -3.30 -46.23 -45.37
C ARG A 687 -2.11 -46.87 -46.08
N ALA A 688 -1.19 -47.52 -45.34
CA ALA A 688 0.01 -48.11 -45.91
C ALA A 688 -0.31 -49.23 -46.92
N PHE A 689 -1.21 -50.15 -46.58
CA PHE A 689 -1.59 -51.23 -47.49
C PHE A 689 -2.44 -50.74 -48.68
N SER A 690 -3.24 -49.67 -48.49
CA SER A 690 -3.95 -49.02 -49.58
C SER A 690 -3.01 -48.31 -50.56
N GLU A 691 -1.97 -47.63 -50.05
CA GLU A 691 -0.90 -47.03 -50.86
C GLU A 691 -0.12 -48.10 -51.65
N ILE A 692 0.22 -49.23 -51.01
CA ILE A 692 0.89 -50.35 -51.69
C ILE A 692 0.02 -50.92 -52.81
N LEU A 693 -1.28 -51.12 -52.57
CA LEU A 693 -2.22 -51.60 -53.60
C LEU A 693 -2.36 -50.62 -54.78
N ARG A 694 -2.28 -49.31 -54.52
CA ARG A 694 -2.41 -48.26 -55.53
C ARG A 694 -1.15 -48.08 -56.37
N ASP A 695 0.03 -48.08 -55.74
CA ASP A 695 1.27 -47.59 -56.34
C ASP A 695 2.23 -48.72 -56.78
N ALA A 696 2.02 -49.98 -56.36
CA ALA A 696 2.85 -51.11 -56.78
C ALA A 696 2.44 -51.61 -58.18
N GLY A 697 3.29 -51.35 -59.19
CA GLY A 697 2.98 -51.63 -60.60
C GLY A 697 2.80 -53.11 -60.99
N GLN A 698 3.32 -54.07 -60.21
CA GLN A 698 3.18 -55.52 -60.46
C GLN A 698 3.04 -56.28 -59.13
N LEU A 699 1.82 -56.34 -58.60
CA LEU A 699 1.45 -57.24 -57.50
C LEU A 699 0.86 -58.53 -58.04
N SER A 700 1.22 -59.67 -57.47
CA SER A 700 0.54 -60.93 -57.76
C SER A 700 -0.91 -60.88 -57.27
N LEU A 701 -1.79 -61.68 -57.88
CA LEU A 701 -3.20 -61.77 -57.48
C LEU A 701 -3.36 -62.25 -56.02
N GLN A 702 -2.38 -63.00 -55.50
CA GLN A 702 -2.32 -63.40 -54.10
C GLN A 702 -1.96 -62.23 -53.17
N GLU A 703 -0.99 -61.38 -53.54
CA GLU A 703 -0.62 -60.20 -52.75
C GLU A 703 -1.73 -59.15 -52.72
N GLN A 704 -2.43 -58.94 -53.85
CA GLN A 704 -3.58 -58.04 -53.90
C GLN A 704 -4.70 -58.50 -52.95
N ARG A 705 -5.04 -59.79 -52.96
CA ARG A 705 -6.02 -60.36 -52.03
C ARG A 705 -5.56 -60.26 -50.57
N ARG A 706 -4.27 -60.48 -50.30
CA ARG A 706 -3.71 -60.37 -48.95
C ARG A 706 -3.82 -58.95 -48.42
N TYR A 707 -3.40 -57.94 -49.18
CA TYR A 707 -3.45 -56.54 -48.74
C TYR A 707 -4.88 -56.02 -48.63
N ALA A 708 -5.78 -56.38 -49.56
CA ALA A 708 -7.20 -56.05 -49.46
C ALA A 708 -7.85 -56.71 -48.22
N GLY A 709 -7.46 -57.96 -47.90
CA GLY A 709 -7.85 -58.63 -46.66
C GLY A 709 -7.40 -57.87 -45.42
N ILE A 710 -6.13 -57.47 -45.34
CA ILE A 710 -5.60 -56.71 -44.20
C ILE A 710 -6.34 -55.37 -44.02
N ILE A 711 -6.63 -54.64 -45.12
CA ILE A 711 -7.42 -53.39 -45.05
C ILE A 711 -8.82 -53.66 -44.52
N HIS A 712 -9.48 -54.72 -44.99
CA HIS A 712 -10.81 -55.10 -44.54
C HIS A 712 -10.82 -55.44 -43.04
N ASP A 713 -9.87 -56.25 -42.60
CA ASP A 713 -9.74 -56.69 -41.21
C ASP A 713 -9.46 -55.50 -40.27
N GLU A 714 -8.57 -54.59 -40.65
CA GLU A 714 -8.29 -53.37 -39.88
C GLU A 714 -9.47 -52.40 -39.87
N THR A 715 -10.27 -52.33 -40.94
CA THR A 715 -11.50 -51.53 -40.96
C THR A 715 -12.56 -52.12 -40.04
N LEU A 716 -12.74 -53.44 -40.04
CA LEU A 716 -13.61 -54.13 -39.09
C LEU A 716 -13.15 -53.96 -37.64
N ARG A 717 -11.83 -53.94 -37.40
CA ARG A 717 -11.24 -53.69 -36.08
C ARG A 717 -11.50 -52.26 -35.62
N LEU A 718 -11.34 -51.27 -36.49
CA LEU A 718 -11.59 -49.86 -36.20
C LEU A 718 -13.07 -49.62 -35.85
N THR A 719 -14.00 -50.18 -36.62
CA THR A 719 -15.44 -50.07 -36.37
C THR A 719 -15.82 -50.68 -35.02
N ARG A 720 -15.26 -51.84 -34.67
CA ARG A 720 -15.46 -52.46 -33.34
C ARG A 720 -14.99 -51.55 -32.22
N LEU A 721 -13.78 -50.99 -32.34
CA LEU A 721 -13.22 -50.09 -31.33
C LEU A 721 -14.06 -48.81 -31.16
N LEU A 722 -14.59 -48.26 -32.25
CA LEU A 722 -15.46 -47.08 -32.20
C LEU A 722 -16.80 -47.40 -31.54
N ASN A 723 -17.40 -48.56 -31.84
CA ASN A 723 -18.63 -49.01 -31.20
C ASN A 723 -18.42 -49.27 -29.69
N ASP A 724 -17.29 -49.89 -29.31
CA ASP A 724 -16.94 -50.11 -27.89
C ASP A 724 -16.82 -48.77 -27.12
N LEU A 725 -16.24 -47.73 -27.75
CA LEU A 725 -16.15 -46.39 -27.16
C LEU A 725 -17.52 -45.70 -27.03
N LEU A 726 -18.37 -45.83 -28.05
CA LEU A 726 -19.72 -45.27 -28.02
C LEU A 726 -20.57 -45.98 -26.96
N ASP A 727 -20.54 -47.31 -26.91
CA ASP A 727 -21.26 -48.09 -25.90
C ASP A 727 -20.81 -47.67 -24.49
N LEU A 728 -19.51 -47.56 -24.24
CA LEU A 728 -19.00 -47.09 -22.95
C LEU A 728 -19.48 -45.66 -22.62
N SER A 729 -19.43 -44.73 -23.59
CA SER A 729 -19.86 -43.34 -23.37
C SER A 729 -21.36 -43.21 -23.06
N VAL A 730 -22.21 -44.01 -23.70
CA VAL A 730 -23.66 -44.01 -23.45
C VAL A 730 -23.98 -44.74 -22.13
N LEU A 731 -23.21 -45.79 -21.82
CA LEU A 731 -23.27 -46.51 -20.54
C LEU A 731 -22.70 -45.71 -19.36
N GLU A 732 -21.96 -44.63 -19.57
CA GLU A 732 -21.55 -43.72 -18.47
C GLU A 732 -22.52 -42.55 -18.27
N SER A 733 -23.14 -42.06 -19.34
CA SER A 733 -23.99 -40.86 -19.30
C SER A 733 -25.38 -41.07 -18.67
N GLY A 734 -25.71 -42.30 -18.25
CA GLY A 734 -27.03 -42.66 -17.73
C GLY A 734 -28.13 -42.79 -18.79
N GLN A 735 -27.83 -42.57 -20.08
CA GLN A 735 -28.85 -42.36 -21.12
C GLN A 735 -29.32 -43.63 -21.85
N VAL A 736 -28.96 -44.84 -21.39
CA VAL A 736 -29.41 -46.08 -22.07
C VAL A 736 -30.79 -46.47 -21.55
N SER A 737 -31.77 -46.53 -22.44
CA SER A 737 -33.04 -47.23 -22.19
C SER A 737 -32.82 -48.74 -22.31
N LEU A 738 -32.96 -49.48 -21.22
CA LEU A 738 -32.90 -50.95 -21.24
C LEU A 738 -34.18 -51.53 -21.86
N ASN A 739 -34.05 -52.46 -22.81
CA ASN A 739 -35.18 -53.15 -23.40
C ASN A 739 -35.39 -54.50 -22.71
N ILE A 740 -36.13 -54.50 -21.60
CA ILE A 740 -36.36 -55.70 -20.80
C ILE A 740 -37.31 -56.65 -21.54
N THR A 741 -36.79 -57.81 -21.95
CA THR A 741 -37.55 -58.88 -22.60
C THR A 741 -37.41 -60.18 -21.81
N ALA A 742 -38.34 -61.12 -22.03
CA ALA A 742 -38.31 -62.44 -21.41
C ALA A 742 -37.73 -63.47 -22.39
N GLY A 743 -36.79 -64.28 -21.93
CA GLY A 743 -36.15 -65.35 -22.72
C GLY A 743 -35.49 -66.38 -21.83
N THR A 744 -34.85 -67.40 -22.41
CA THR A 744 -34.14 -68.43 -21.63
C THR A 744 -32.62 -68.22 -21.66
N LEU A 745 -31.92 -68.61 -20.59
CA LEU A 745 -30.45 -68.54 -20.55
C LEU A 745 -29.82 -69.35 -21.70
N SER A 746 -30.40 -70.51 -22.03
CA SER A 746 -29.96 -71.34 -23.17
C SER A 746 -29.94 -70.56 -24.49
N GLU A 747 -31.02 -69.82 -24.81
CA GLU A 747 -31.10 -69.04 -26.07
C GLU A 747 -30.02 -67.95 -26.14
N VAL A 748 -29.75 -67.26 -25.02
CA VAL A 748 -28.73 -66.22 -24.94
C VAL A 748 -27.33 -66.81 -25.08
N LEU A 749 -27.06 -67.95 -24.44
CA LEU A 749 -25.78 -68.67 -24.56
C LEU A 749 -25.58 -69.25 -25.96
N ASP A 750 -26.62 -69.79 -26.60
CA ASP A 750 -26.56 -70.29 -27.97
C ASP A 750 -26.20 -69.17 -28.95
N HIS A 751 -26.85 -68.01 -28.82
CA HIS A 751 -26.51 -66.85 -29.63
C HIS A 751 -25.08 -66.37 -29.37
N ALA A 752 -24.65 -66.32 -28.11
CA ALA A 752 -23.31 -65.85 -27.75
C ALA A 752 -22.20 -66.79 -28.24
N VAL A 753 -22.38 -68.12 -28.10
CA VAL A 753 -21.43 -69.13 -28.59
C VAL A 753 -21.34 -69.10 -30.11
N ALA A 754 -22.48 -69.07 -30.80
CA ALA A 754 -22.52 -69.01 -32.26
C ALA A 754 -21.81 -67.75 -32.80
N THR A 755 -21.97 -66.61 -32.12
CA THR A 755 -21.38 -65.33 -32.53
C THR A 755 -19.90 -65.24 -32.18
N ALA A 756 -19.50 -65.64 -30.97
CA ALA A 756 -18.12 -65.51 -30.50
C ALA A 756 -17.14 -66.46 -31.20
N LEU A 757 -17.62 -67.64 -31.63
CA LEU A 757 -16.80 -68.66 -32.31
C LEU A 757 -16.87 -68.57 -33.84
N ALA A 758 -17.69 -67.68 -34.41
CA ALA A 758 -17.82 -67.52 -35.85
C ALA A 758 -16.49 -67.11 -36.50
N GLY A 759 -15.96 -67.95 -37.38
CA GLY A 759 -14.76 -67.66 -38.17
C GLY A 759 -13.42 -67.93 -37.47
N SER A 760 -13.40 -68.68 -36.36
CA SER A 760 -12.14 -69.11 -35.72
C SER A 760 -11.53 -70.33 -36.42
N GLU A 761 -10.22 -70.28 -36.73
CA GLU A 761 -9.48 -71.42 -37.32
C GLU A 761 -9.08 -72.49 -36.28
N THR A 762 -9.04 -72.12 -34.99
CA THR A 762 -8.71 -73.01 -33.86
C THR A 762 -9.93 -73.15 -32.93
N PRO A 763 -10.63 -74.30 -32.93
CA PRO A 763 -11.91 -74.42 -32.23
C PRO A 763 -11.72 -74.51 -30.70
N LEU A 764 -12.19 -73.50 -29.97
CA LEU A 764 -12.40 -73.59 -28.52
C LEU A 764 -13.57 -74.55 -28.28
N THR A 765 -13.34 -75.63 -27.54
CA THR A 765 -14.40 -76.59 -27.21
C THR A 765 -15.24 -76.03 -26.06
N VAL A 766 -16.50 -75.70 -26.31
CA VAL A 766 -17.40 -75.17 -25.26
C VAL A 766 -18.22 -76.30 -24.66
N ARG A 767 -17.97 -76.64 -23.38
CA ARG A 767 -18.77 -77.60 -22.63
C ARG A 767 -19.88 -76.89 -21.87
N ARG A 768 -21.11 -77.34 -22.12
CA ARG A 768 -22.36 -76.78 -21.57
C ARG A 768 -23.21 -77.89 -20.98
N SER A 769 -24.09 -77.53 -20.06
CA SER A 769 -25.02 -78.48 -19.43
C SER A 769 -26.43 -77.95 -19.66
N PRO A 770 -27.10 -78.33 -20.78
CA PRO A 770 -28.40 -77.79 -21.17
C PRO A 770 -29.47 -77.95 -20.08
N GLU A 771 -29.41 -79.03 -19.30
CA GLU A 771 -30.30 -79.32 -18.16
C GLU A 771 -30.20 -78.28 -17.03
N ALA A 772 -29.07 -77.57 -16.93
CA ALA A 772 -28.84 -76.49 -15.98
C ALA A 772 -29.12 -75.09 -16.57
N GLU A 773 -29.47 -74.97 -17.85
CA GLU A 773 -29.59 -73.69 -18.59
C GLU A 773 -31.05 -73.28 -18.86
N GLY A 774 -32.04 -74.06 -18.42
CA GLY A 774 -33.48 -73.80 -18.57
C GLY A 774 -34.06 -72.65 -17.71
N PHE A 775 -33.23 -71.71 -17.27
CA PHE A 775 -33.67 -70.57 -16.47
C PHE A 775 -34.31 -69.50 -17.35
N ARG A 776 -35.51 -69.04 -16.97
CA ARG A 776 -36.14 -67.87 -17.58
C ARG A 776 -35.51 -66.60 -17.02
N LEU A 777 -35.17 -65.69 -17.91
CA LEU A 777 -34.55 -64.40 -17.64
C LEU A 777 -35.54 -63.30 -18.04
N SER A 778 -35.68 -62.28 -17.19
CA SER A 778 -36.34 -61.02 -17.54
C SER A 778 -35.29 -59.91 -17.44
N SER A 779 -34.67 -59.60 -18.58
CA SER A 779 -33.53 -58.68 -18.68
C SER A 779 -33.44 -58.13 -20.11
N ASP A 780 -32.53 -57.20 -20.34
CA ASP A 780 -32.10 -56.87 -21.70
C ASP A 780 -31.21 -58.00 -22.22
N LEU A 781 -31.81 -58.91 -23.00
CA LEU A 781 -31.17 -60.13 -23.49
C LEU A 781 -30.04 -59.83 -24.48
N ASP A 782 -30.15 -58.75 -25.27
CA ASP A 782 -29.14 -58.35 -26.24
C ASP A 782 -27.87 -57.84 -25.52
N ARG A 783 -28.05 -57.02 -24.49
CA ARG A 783 -26.94 -56.55 -23.66
C ARG A 783 -26.32 -57.67 -22.84
N LEU A 784 -27.12 -58.63 -22.37
CA LEU A 784 -26.59 -59.82 -21.69
C LEU A 784 -25.81 -60.74 -22.65
N ALA A 785 -26.30 -60.93 -23.88
CA ALA A 785 -25.58 -61.66 -24.93
C ALA A 785 -24.24 -60.99 -25.24
N GLN A 786 -24.18 -59.66 -25.29
CA GLN A 786 -22.95 -58.90 -25.46
C GLN A 786 -21.90 -59.22 -24.37
N VAL A 787 -22.32 -59.34 -23.10
CA VAL A 787 -21.43 -59.74 -22.00
C VAL A 787 -20.87 -61.14 -22.24
N PHE A 788 -21.72 -62.11 -22.60
CA PHE A 788 -21.29 -63.48 -22.83
C PHE A 788 -20.38 -63.61 -24.06
N ILE A 789 -20.69 -62.91 -25.15
CA ILE A 789 -19.84 -62.85 -26.36
C ILE A 789 -18.45 -62.36 -25.97
N ASN A 790 -18.35 -61.29 -25.17
CA ASN A 790 -17.07 -60.74 -24.73
C ASN A 790 -16.28 -61.72 -23.84
N LEU A 791 -16.94 -62.43 -22.93
CA LEU A 791 -16.26 -63.42 -22.07
C LEU A 791 -15.79 -64.64 -22.87
N ILE A 792 -16.62 -65.17 -23.77
CA ILE A 792 -16.26 -66.32 -24.64
C ILE A 792 -15.15 -65.92 -25.61
N ALA A 793 -15.23 -64.74 -26.22
CA ALA A 793 -14.18 -64.22 -27.09
C ALA A 793 -12.87 -63.96 -26.34
N ASN A 794 -12.92 -63.62 -25.05
CA ASN A 794 -11.72 -63.52 -24.22
C ASN A 794 -11.11 -64.90 -23.95
N ALA A 795 -11.92 -65.90 -23.58
CA ALA A 795 -11.43 -67.28 -23.41
C ALA A 795 -10.78 -67.82 -24.69
N GLN A 796 -11.41 -67.59 -25.86
CA GLN A 796 -10.88 -67.95 -27.17
C GLN A 796 -9.52 -67.28 -27.47
N LYS A 797 -9.29 -66.05 -27.02
CA LYS A 797 -8.08 -65.27 -27.31
C LYS A 797 -6.92 -65.54 -26.36
N TYR A 798 -7.22 -65.79 -25.09
CA TYR A 798 -6.21 -65.82 -24.03
C TYR A 798 -5.97 -67.21 -23.44
N CYS A 799 -6.80 -68.22 -23.76
CA CYS A 799 -6.54 -69.59 -23.35
C CYS A 799 -5.33 -70.15 -24.12
N ASP A 800 -4.27 -70.51 -23.39
CA ASP A 800 -2.99 -70.99 -23.89
C ASP A 800 -2.80 -72.51 -23.77
N ALA A 801 -3.87 -73.25 -23.44
CA ALA A 801 -3.84 -74.71 -23.35
C ALA A 801 -3.69 -75.38 -24.73
N GLU A 802 -3.00 -76.53 -24.79
CA GLU A 802 -2.85 -77.32 -26.04
C GLU A 802 -4.20 -77.77 -26.63
N GLN A 803 -5.20 -77.98 -25.77
CA GLN A 803 -6.59 -78.25 -26.15
C GLN A 803 -7.50 -77.24 -25.43
N PRO A 804 -7.81 -76.09 -26.06
CA PRO A 804 -8.54 -75.02 -25.39
C PRO A 804 -10.00 -75.45 -25.16
N GLU A 805 -10.42 -75.42 -23.90
CA GLU A 805 -11.75 -75.79 -23.44
C GLU A 805 -12.34 -74.68 -22.56
N LEU A 806 -13.62 -74.36 -22.80
CA LEU A 806 -14.40 -73.42 -21.98
C LEU A 806 -15.59 -74.16 -21.39
N THR A 807 -15.66 -74.24 -20.07
CA THR A 807 -16.82 -74.77 -19.35
C THR A 807 -17.72 -73.62 -18.95
N VAL A 808 -18.99 -73.69 -19.36
CA VAL A 808 -20.04 -72.76 -18.91
C VAL A 808 -21.00 -73.50 -17.99
N SER A 809 -21.10 -73.05 -16.73
CA SER A 809 -22.00 -73.65 -15.74
C SER A 809 -22.91 -72.61 -15.11
N ALA A 810 -24.21 -72.92 -15.04
CA ALA A 810 -25.21 -72.07 -14.41
C ALA A 810 -25.65 -72.66 -13.06
N SER A 811 -25.70 -71.83 -12.01
CA SER A 811 -26.17 -72.22 -10.68
C SER A 811 -26.98 -71.09 -10.04
N VAL A 812 -27.88 -71.42 -9.11
CA VAL A 812 -28.64 -70.42 -8.34
C VAL A 812 -28.23 -70.53 -6.89
N SER A 813 -27.73 -69.43 -6.32
CA SER A 813 -27.37 -69.33 -4.91
C SER A 813 -27.77 -67.95 -4.38
N GLY A 814 -28.29 -67.88 -3.16
CA GLY A 814 -28.66 -66.60 -2.52
C GLY A 814 -29.68 -65.74 -3.29
N GLY A 815 -30.57 -66.35 -4.09
CA GLY A 815 -31.55 -65.62 -4.89
C GLY A 815 -30.99 -64.93 -6.15
N ARG A 816 -29.76 -65.29 -6.55
CA ARG A 816 -29.10 -64.79 -7.76
C ARG A 816 -28.73 -65.96 -8.66
N LEU A 817 -28.83 -65.75 -9.98
CA LEU A 817 -28.33 -66.67 -10.99
C LEU A 817 -26.85 -66.35 -11.23
N HIS A 818 -25.99 -67.36 -11.05
CA HIS A 818 -24.57 -67.30 -11.35
C HIS A 818 -24.28 -68.12 -12.60
N VAL A 819 -23.62 -67.50 -13.57
CA VAL A 819 -23.13 -68.15 -14.81
C VAL A 819 -21.62 -68.02 -14.81
N ASP A 820 -20.95 -69.15 -14.67
CA ASP A 820 -19.49 -69.23 -14.59
C ASP A 820 -18.91 -69.68 -15.92
N PHE A 821 -17.95 -68.91 -16.42
CA PHE A 821 -17.17 -69.16 -17.63
C PHE A 821 -15.75 -69.50 -17.20
N THR A 822 -15.37 -70.78 -17.26
CA THR A 822 -14.06 -71.26 -16.80
C THR A 822 -13.28 -71.86 -17.96
N ASP A 823 -12.16 -71.24 -18.33
CA ASP A 823 -11.19 -71.80 -19.28
C ASP A 823 -10.12 -72.64 -18.58
N ASN A 824 -9.44 -73.49 -19.37
CA ASN A 824 -8.35 -74.36 -18.90
C ASN A 824 -6.93 -73.80 -19.17
N GLY A 825 -6.80 -72.49 -19.42
CA GLY A 825 -5.51 -71.83 -19.65
C GLY A 825 -4.76 -71.46 -18.36
N SER A 826 -3.72 -70.65 -18.47
CA SER A 826 -2.88 -70.22 -17.34
C SER A 826 -3.54 -69.25 -16.35
N GLY A 827 -4.73 -68.74 -16.69
CA GLY A 827 -5.45 -67.71 -15.92
C GLY A 827 -4.75 -66.34 -15.89
N VAL A 828 -5.30 -65.42 -15.08
CA VAL A 828 -4.79 -64.05 -14.93
C VAL A 828 -3.82 -63.96 -13.73
N PRO A 829 -2.61 -63.37 -13.90
CA PRO A 829 -1.64 -63.10 -12.82
C PRO A 829 -2.24 -62.29 -11.65
N ALA A 830 -1.83 -62.62 -10.42
CA ALA A 830 -2.42 -62.05 -9.19
C ALA A 830 -2.31 -60.52 -9.08
N ASP A 831 -1.24 -59.93 -9.64
CA ASP A 831 -1.00 -58.49 -9.72
C ASP A 831 -1.91 -57.77 -10.72
N ALA A 832 -2.39 -58.48 -11.75
CA ALA A 832 -3.25 -57.92 -12.79
C ALA A 832 -4.75 -58.09 -12.51
N GLN A 833 -5.16 -59.00 -11.61
CA GLN A 833 -6.56 -59.36 -11.36
C GLN A 833 -7.47 -58.20 -10.92
N GLN A 834 -6.94 -57.22 -10.18
CA GLN A 834 -7.72 -56.03 -9.80
C GLN A 834 -7.89 -55.06 -10.96
N MET A 835 -6.98 -55.10 -11.94
CA MET A 835 -6.93 -54.15 -13.05
C MET A 835 -7.66 -54.65 -14.30
N ILE A 836 -8.02 -55.94 -14.43
CA ILE A 836 -8.59 -56.49 -15.67
C ILE A 836 -9.96 -55.89 -16.06
N PHE A 837 -10.69 -55.32 -15.10
CA PHE A 837 -11.94 -54.61 -15.36
C PHE A 837 -11.74 -53.10 -15.55
N GLU A 838 -10.52 -52.59 -15.38
CA GLU A 838 -10.19 -51.20 -15.68
C GLU A 838 -10.14 -50.98 -17.19
N LYS A 839 -10.49 -49.77 -17.61
CA LYS A 839 -10.56 -49.40 -19.03
C LYS A 839 -9.18 -49.51 -19.66
N PHE A 840 -9.11 -50.19 -20.81
CA PHE A 840 -7.89 -50.43 -21.58
C PHE A 840 -6.77 -51.18 -20.86
N ALA A 841 -7.08 -51.86 -19.75
CA ALA A 841 -6.12 -52.73 -19.10
C ALA A 841 -5.76 -53.90 -20.03
N ARG A 842 -4.45 -54.14 -20.20
CA ARG A 842 -3.91 -55.27 -20.96
C ARG A 842 -2.86 -55.98 -20.10
N VAL A 843 -3.07 -57.28 -19.89
CA VAL A 843 -2.16 -58.14 -19.11
C VAL A 843 -0.94 -58.58 -19.94
N SER A 844 -1.05 -58.58 -21.28
CA SER A 844 0.06 -58.92 -22.18
C SER A 844 -0.11 -58.21 -23.54
N PRO A 845 0.58 -57.09 -23.80
CA PRO A 845 0.38 -56.27 -25.00
C PRO A 845 0.81 -56.93 -26.31
N GLU A 846 1.65 -57.98 -26.26
CA GLU A 846 2.25 -58.61 -27.45
C GLU A 846 1.46 -59.81 -28.00
N ARG A 847 0.55 -60.41 -27.22
CA ARG A 847 -0.09 -61.70 -27.58
C ARG A 847 -1.50 -61.61 -28.16
N ALA A 848 -2.24 -60.50 -28.02
CA ALA A 848 -3.62 -60.43 -28.49
C ALA A 848 -4.07 -59.02 -28.91
N GLY A 849 -4.67 -58.90 -30.11
CA GLY A 849 -5.28 -57.67 -30.61
C GLY A 849 -6.67 -57.42 -30.00
N GLY A 850 -6.80 -56.43 -29.13
CA GLY A 850 -8.10 -55.98 -28.61
C GLY A 850 -8.00 -54.67 -27.83
N ALA A 851 -9.02 -53.80 -27.91
CA ALA A 851 -8.99 -52.45 -27.34
C ALA A 851 -8.90 -52.41 -25.79
N GLY A 852 -8.98 -53.55 -25.09
CA GLY A 852 -8.98 -53.61 -23.62
C GLY A 852 -10.25 -53.02 -22.98
N LEU A 853 -11.31 -52.82 -23.76
CA LEU A 853 -12.58 -52.26 -23.30
C LEU A 853 -13.64 -53.31 -22.97
N GLY A 854 -13.50 -54.54 -23.49
CA GLY A 854 -14.55 -55.56 -23.41
C GLY A 854 -14.97 -55.92 -21.98
N LEU A 855 -14.01 -56.15 -21.06
CA LEU A 855 -14.33 -56.47 -19.66
C LEU A 855 -14.88 -55.26 -18.88
N ALA A 856 -14.42 -54.05 -19.19
CA ALA A 856 -14.96 -52.82 -18.60
C ALA A 856 -16.43 -52.61 -19.04
N ILE A 857 -16.74 -52.84 -20.32
CA ILE A 857 -18.12 -52.82 -20.84
C ILE A 857 -18.96 -53.89 -20.15
N CYS A 858 -18.44 -55.11 -19.97
CA CYS A 858 -19.15 -56.15 -19.24
C CYS A 858 -19.55 -55.69 -17.84
N ARG A 859 -18.63 -55.03 -17.11
CA ARG A 859 -18.91 -54.54 -15.75
C ARG A 859 -19.99 -53.48 -15.73
N GLU A 860 -19.94 -52.50 -16.63
CA GLU A 860 -20.91 -51.42 -16.70
C GLU A 860 -22.30 -51.91 -17.12
N VAL A 861 -22.37 -52.81 -18.11
CA VAL A 861 -23.62 -53.46 -18.52
C VAL A 861 -24.21 -54.25 -17.36
N MET A 862 -23.40 -55.08 -16.69
CA MET A 862 -23.88 -55.91 -15.59
C MET A 862 -24.39 -55.08 -14.41
N GLN A 863 -23.71 -53.99 -14.04
CA GLN A 863 -24.17 -53.08 -12.99
C GLN A 863 -25.55 -52.48 -13.32
N ARG A 864 -25.78 -52.09 -14.58
CA ARG A 864 -27.09 -51.57 -15.02
C ARG A 864 -28.19 -52.61 -15.07
N LEU A 865 -27.85 -53.88 -15.33
CA LEU A 865 -28.79 -55.00 -15.24
C LEU A 865 -29.07 -55.45 -13.80
N GLY A 866 -28.55 -54.74 -12.78
CA GLY A 866 -28.67 -55.13 -11.36
C GLY A 866 -27.82 -56.34 -10.99
N GLY A 867 -26.88 -56.70 -11.87
CA GLY A 867 -25.96 -57.81 -11.78
C GLY A 867 -24.53 -57.41 -11.41
N ASP A 868 -23.63 -58.38 -11.46
CA ASP A 868 -22.18 -58.17 -11.30
C ASP A 868 -21.38 -59.16 -12.15
N VAL A 869 -20.14 -58.83 -12.50
CA VAL A 869 -19.18 -59.74 -13.14
C VAL A 869 -17.88 -59.72 -12.35
N SER A 870 -17.41 -60.89 -11.96
CA SER A 870 -16.25 -61.04 -11.07
C SER A 870 -15.30 -62.12 -11.58
N TYR A 871 -14.03 -62.04 -11.19
CA TYR A 871 -13.02 -63.06 -11.49
C TYR A 871 -12.89 -64.03 -10.32
N LEU A 872 -12.94 -65.33 -10.59
CA LEU A 872 -12.82 -66.38 -9.58
C LEU A 872 -11.36 -66.82 -9.48
N GLN A 873 -10.68 -66.40 -8.42
CA GLN A 873 -9.39 -66.96 -8.02
C GLN A 873 -9.64 -68.44 -7.63
N GLU A 874 -8.71 -69.36 -7.91
CA GLU A 874 -8.72 -70.80 -7.53
C GLU A 874 -9.19 -71.85 -8.56
N HIS A 875 -9.62 -71.49 -9.77
CA HIS A 875 -10.16 -72.47 -10.75
C HIS A 875 -9.15 -73.07 -11.74
N GLY A 876 -7.84 -72.84 -11.55
CA GLY A 876 -6.79 -73.43 -12.39
C GLY A 876 -6.61 -72.80 -13.79
N GLY A 877 -7.57 -71.98 -14.24
CA GLY A 877 -7.48 -71.14 -15.45
C GLY A 877 -8.28 -69.84 -15.32
N GLY A 878 -8.61 -69.18 -16.45
CA GLY A 878 -9.38 -67.93 -16.44
C GLY A 878 -10.85 -68.19 -16.13
N ALA A 879 -11.31 -67.76 -14.95
CA ALA A 879 -12.67 -68.00 -14.50
C ALA A 879 -13.42 -66.68 -14.21
N PHE A 880 -14.52 -66.46 -14.93
CA PHE A 880 -15.39 -65.28 -14.78
C PHE A 880 -16.79 -65.69 -14.37
N ARG A 881 -17.32 -65.09 -13.30
CA ARG A 881 -18.68 -65.29 -12.81
C ARG A 881 -19.56 -64.09 -13.11
N VAL A 882 -20.62 -64.31 -13.87
CA VAL A 882 -21.70 -63.35 -14.12
C VAL A 882 -22.85 -63.63 -13.16
N SER A 883 -23.32 -62.62 -12.43
CA SER A 883 -24.33 -62.76 -11.38
C SER A 883 -25.52 -61.83 -11.65
N LEU A 884 -26.73 -62.36 -11.82
CA LEU A 884 -27.96 -61.60 -12.08
C LEU A 884 -29.02 -61.85 -11.00
N PRO A 885 -29.95 -60.90 -10.76
CA PRO A 885 -31.13 -61.17 -9.93
C PRO A 885 -31.95 -62.31 -10.53
N ALA A 886 -32.30 -63.32 -9.73
CA ALA A 886 -33.12 -64.43 -10.23
C ALA A 886 -34.60 -63.99 -10.31
N ALA A 887 -35.07 -63.65 -11.51
CA ALA A 887 -36.50 -63.43 -11.75
C ALA A 887 -37.20 -64.77 -12.03
N GLY A 888 -37.42 -65.59 -10.98
CA GLY A 888 -38.48 -66.61 -10.89
C GLY A 888 -38.54 -67.79 -11.88
N GLU A 889 -38.43 -69.01 -11.31
CA GLU A 889 -38.77 -70.37 -11.82
C GLU A 889 -37.94 -70.98 -12.99
N LYS A 890 -37.34 -72.15 -12.71
CA LYS A 890 -36.80 -73.07 -13.73
C LYS A 890 -37.96 -73.47 -14.66
N ALA A 891 -37.77 -73.39 -15.98
CA ALA A 891 -38.69 -74.04 -16.91
C ALA A 891 -38.62 -75.56 -16.65
N ALA A 892 -39.78 -76.17 -16.39
CA ALA A 892 -39.92 -77.61 -16.15
C ALA A 892 -39.69 -78.44 -17.41
#